data_AF-A0A922FT56-F1
#
_entry.id   AF-A0A922FT56-F1
#
_cell.length_a   1.000
_cell.length_b   1.000
_cell.length_c   1.000
_cell.angle_alpha   90.00
_cell.angle_beta   90.00
_cell.angle_gamma   90.00
#
_symmetry.space_group_name_H-M   'P 1'
#
loop_
_entity.id
_entity.type
_entity.pdbx_description
1 polymer ?
#
loop_
_entity_poly.entity_id
_entity_poly.type
_entity_poly.pdbx_seq_one_letter_code
_entity_poly.pdbx_strand_id
1 'polypeptide(L)'
;MVGDEMLRGISGGQRKRVTTGEMMVGPAKALFMDEISTGLDSSTTFQIVNSLRQYVHILDGTAVISLLQPAPETYNLFDDIILLSDGYIVYQGPREKVLEFFESMGFKCPDRKGVADFLQEVTSRKDQEQYWARKDEPYSFVTTKEFAEAFQSFHVGRRIGDELSTPYDKTKSHPAALTTQKYGVSKKELLKASFSREYLLMKRNSFVYVFKLTQLFIMGLIAMTIFLRTKMPRDDATDGGIYTGALFFTVIMILFNGMAEISMTIIKLPVFYKQRDLFFYPSWVYAIPQWILKIPITLLEVSVWVFMTYYVIGYDPNVGRLFKQYLLLVLVNQMASALFRFIAAMGRNMIVANTFGSFALLLLFALGGFILAREDIKKWWIWGYWISPLMYGQNAIVVNEFLGNNWKKVLPNKSEPLGVTVLKSRGFFTHAYWYWIGVGASVGFIFLFNIGFTIALSYLNPFGKSQSTKSDEPESNEQGKRTGGGIQLTQRENSSSQRGSTSSAIEASRNGKRGMVLPFEQHSITFDEIIYSVDMPQEMKEQGVLEDKLVLLKGVSGAFRPGVLTALMGVSGAGKTTLMDVLAGRKTGGYIEGNITISGYPKKQETFARISGYCEQNDIHSPHVTVYESLLYSAWLRLSSGVDSETRKMFIEEVMELVELNPLRNALVGLPGVNGLSTEQRKRLTIAVELVANPSIIFMDEPTSGLDARAAAIVMRTVRNTVDTGRTVVCTIHQPSIDIFEAFDELFLMKRGGQEIYVGPLGHHSCHLIEYFESTEGVKKITDGYNPATWMLEVTSQGEEIALGVDFTDVYKNSELYRRNKALIKELSKPAPGSKDLYFPTQFSQSFWTQCMACLWKQRWSYWRNPPYTAVRFLFTVFIALTFGTMFWDLGSKTKRMQDLSNAMGSMYAAVLFLGVQNSSSVQPVVAIERTVFYRERAAGMYSALPYAFGQVAIEIPYVFMQSAVYGIIVYAMIGFEWTAAKFFWYLFFMFFTLLYFTFYGMMSVAFTPNHHIASIVSASFYGIWNLFSGFIVPRTRIPIWWRWYYWACPVAWTLYGLVVSQFGDIKDELVDSEILGETVEQYLKRYFGFKHDFLGVVAVVVAGFAVLFAFIFAFSIKVFNFQRR
;
A
#
# COMPACT_ATOMS: atom_id res chain seq x y z
N MET A 1 11.11 -13.56 -12.57
CA MET A 1 10.51 -13.61 -11.22
C MET A 1 9.12 -12.96 -11.26
N VAL A 2 8.15 -13.38 -10.43
CA VAL A 2 6.80 -12.78 -10.40
C VAL A 2 6.82 -11.30 -9.94
N GLY A 3 7.85 -10.93 -9.16
CA GLY A 3 8.12 -9.56 -8.68
C GLY A 3 7.39 -9.20 -7.40
N ASP A 4 7.79 -8.09 -6.79
CA ASP A 4 7.19 -7.47 -5.61
C ASP A 4 7.24 -5.94 -5.74
N GLU A 5 7.05 -5.19 -4.64
CA GLU A 5 7.16 -3.72 -4.65
C GLU A 5 8.59 -3.22 -4.94
N MET A 6 9.62 -4.06 -4.81
CA MET A 6 11.03 -3.69 -4.97
C MET A 6 11.66 -4.18 -6.28
N LEU A 7 11.18 -5.29 -6.83
CA LEU A 7 11.65 -5.88 -8.08
C LEU A 7 10.50 -5.96 -9.09
N ARG A 8 10.65 -5.23 -10.21
CA ARG A 8 9.74 -5.31 -11.35
C ARG A 8 9.71 -6.76 -11.83
N GLY A 9 8.59 -7.43 -11.61
CA GLY A 9 8.39 -8.80 -12.07
C GLY A 9 7.59 -8.86 -13.36
N ILE A 10 6.90 -9.99 -13.53
CA ILE A 10 5.99 -10.20 -14.65
C ILE A 10 4.77 -9.27 -14.54
N SER A 11 4.28 -8.82 -15.70
CA SER A 11 3.08 -7.97 -15.84
C SER A 11 1.83 -8.60 -15.20
N GLY A 12 0.80 -7.78 -14.92
CA GLY A 12 -0.47 -8.25 -14.33
C GLY A 12 -1.08 -9.44 -15.10
N GLY A 13 -1.19 -9.34 -16.42
CA GLY A 13 -1.67 -10.44 -17.27
C GLY A 13 -0.78 -11.70 -17.21
N GLN A 14 0.54 -11.54 -17.14
CA GLN A 14 1.44 -12.70 -16.91
C GLN A 14 1.22 -13.34 -15.53
N ARG A 15 0.94 -12.56 -14.48
CA ARG A 15 0.62 -13.11 -13.14
C ARG A 15 -0.68 -13.93 -13.17
N LYS A 16 -1.68 -13.46 -13.91
CA LYS A 16 -2.95 -14.20 -14.10
C LYS A 16 -2.71 -15.53 -14.82
N ARG A 17 -1.94 -15.55 -15.92
CA ARG A 17 -1.54 -16.79 -16.59
C ARG A 17 -0.82 -17.78 -15.68
N VAL A 18 0.10 -17.30 -14.85
CA VAL A 18 0.78 -18.13 -13.85
C VAL A 18 -0.19 -18.70 -12.83
N THR A 19 -1.19 -17.91 -12.39
CA THR A 19 -2.21 -18.35 -11.45
C THR A 19 -3.13 -19.42 -12.07
N THR A 20 -3.58 -19.22 -13.30
CA THR A 20 -4.39 -20.23 -14.03
C THR A 20 -3.60 -21.52 -14.21
N GLY A 21 -2.34 -21.41 -14.64
CA GLY A 21 -1.44 -22.56 -14.76
C GLY A 21 -1.23 -23.27 -13.42
N GLU A 22 -1.01 -22.53 -12.32
CA GLU A 22 -0.88 -23.10 -10.97
C GLU A 22 -2.12 -23.91 -10.56
N MET A 23 -3.34 -23.45 -10.89
CA MET A 23 -4.58 -24.17 -10.58
C MET A 23 -4.82 -25.40 -11.46
N MET A 24 -4.32 -25.38 -12.71
CA MET A 24 -4.39 -26.55 -13.61
C MET A 24 -3.36 -27.62 -13.25
N VAL A 25 -2.30 -27.28 -12.52
CA VAL A 25 -1.28 -28.23 -12.07
C VAL A 25 -1.86 -29.07 -10.91
N GLY A 26 -2.46 -30.21 -11.26
CA GLY A 26 -2.96 -31.20 -10.31
C GLY A 26 -4.04 -32.09 -10.92
N PRO A 27 -4.52 -33.12 -10.20
CA PRO A 27 -5.56 -34.03 -10.67
C PRO A 27 -6.98 -33.44 -10.54
N ALA A 28 -7.14 -32.10 -10.56
CA ALA A 28 -8.40 -31.45 -10.30
C ALA A 28 -9.39 -31.71 -11.46
N LYS A 29 -10.47 -32.45 -11.17
CA LYS A 29 -11.54 -32.71 -12.15
C LYS A 29 -12.58 -31.61 -12.22
N ALA A 30 -12.70 -30.77 -11.18
CA ALA A 30 -13.60 -29.63 -11.15
C ALA A 30 -12.81 -28.34 -10.95
N LEU A 31 -13.02 -27.37 -11.85
CA LEU A 31 -12.34 -26.08 -11.83
C LEU A 31 -13.39 -24.96 -11.68
N PHE A 32 -13.25 -24.15 -10.64
CA PHE A 32 -14.07 -22.95 -10.43
C PHE A 32 -13.18 -21.74 -10.63
N MET A 33 -13.41 -21.02 -11.72
CA MET A 33 -12.51 -19.98 -12.21
C MET A 33 -13.24 -18.64 -12.24
N ASP A 34 -12.93 -17.80 -11.26
CA ASP A 34 -13.55 -16.48 -11.13
C ASP A 34 -12.68 -15.39 -11.80
N GLU A 35 -13.27 -14.66 -12.74
CA GLU A 35 -12.67 -13.52 -13.45
C GLU A 35 -11.22 -13.77 -13.94
N ILE A 36 -11.02 -14.86 -14.67
CA ILE A 36 -9.68 -15.23 -15.17
C ILE A 36 -9.19 -14.33 -16.31
N SER A 37 -10.08 -13.61 -16.98
CA SER A 37 -9.77 -12.71 -18.10
C SER A 37 -9.32 -11.31 -17.68
N THR A 38 -9.49 -10.91 -16.42
CA THR A 38 -9.18 -9.56 -15.94
C THR A 38 -7.70 -9.21 -16.14
N GLY A 39 -7.43 -8.22 -17.00
CA GLY A 39 -6.08 -7.76 -17.35
C GLY A 39 -5.33 -8.66 -18.35
N LEU A 40 -6.04 -9.56 -19.04
CA LEU A 40 -5.56 -10.28 -20.21
C LEU A 40 -6.13 -9.66 -21.48
N ASP A 41 -5.35 -9.70 -22.56
CA ASP A 41 -5.86 -9.42 -23.90
C ASP A 41 -6.84 -10.54 -24.36
N SER A 42 -7.78 -10.22 -25.25
CA SER A 42 -8.82 -11.14 -25.74
C SER A 42 -8.22 -12.34 -26.45
N SER A 43 -7.12 -12.16 -27.19
CA SER A 43 -6.43 -13.27 -27.88
C SER A 43 -5.86 -14.29 -26.89
N THR A 44 -5.21 -13.81 -25.83
CA THR A 44 -4.70 -14.64 -24.75
C THR A 44 -5.84 -15.28 -23.96
N THR A 45 -6.93 -14.54 -23.72
CA THR A 45 -8.13 -15.06 -23.05
C THR A 45 -8.75 -16.21 -23.86
N PHE A 46 -8.94 -16.02 -25.16
CA PHE A 46 -9.43 -17.05 -26.08
C PHE A 46 -8.53 -18.29 -26.05
N GLN A 47 -7.21 -18.11 -26.13
CA GLN A 47 -6.25 -19.23 -26.06
C GLN A 47 -6.35 -20.00 -24.74
N ILE A 48 -6.48 -19.30 -23.60
CA ILE A 48 -6.62 -19.93 -22.28
C ILE A 48 -7.94 -20.68 -22.18
N VAL A 49 -9.06 -20.05 -22.57
CA VAL A 49 -10.39 -20.69 -22.52
C VAL A 49 -10.43 -21.88 -23.48
N ASN A 50 -9.85 -21.78 -24.67
CA ASN A 50 -9.76 -22.89 -25.60
C ASN A 50 -8.91 -24.04 -25.03
N SER A 51 -7.81 -23.72 -24.35
CA SER A 51 -7.00 -24.72 -23.65
C SER A 51 -7.76 -25.39 -22.51
N LEU A 52 -8.59 -24.63 -21.78
CA LEU A 52 -9.45 -25.15 -20.70
C LEU A 52 -10.57 -26.03 -21.25
N ARG A 53 -11.18 -25.64 -22.38
CA ARG A 53 -12.16 -26.45 -23.11
C ARG A 53 -11.55 -27.78 -23.53
N GLN A 54 -10.36 -27.75 -24.14
CA GLN A 54 -9.63 -28.97 -24.49
C GLN A 54 -9.31 -29.82 -23.26
N TYR A 55 -8.86 -29.20 -22.16
CA TYR A 55 -8.63 -29.89 -20.88
C TYR A 55 -9.90 -30.60 -20.39
N VAL A 56 -11.04 -29.92 -20.41
CA VAL A 56 -12.35 -30.47 -19.98
C VAL A 56 -12.76 -31.67 -20.83
N HIS A 57 -12.71 -31.56 -22.16
CA HIS A 57 -13.12 -32.65 -23.04
C HIS A 57 -12.13 -33.83 -23.07
N ILE A 58 -10.82 -33.60 -22.88
CA ILE A 58 -9.80 -34.66 -22.92
C ILE A 58 -9.76 -35.43 -21.59
N LEU A 59 -9.94 -34.76 -20.45
CA LEU A 59 -9.79 -35.36 -19.11
C LEU A 59 -11.13 -35.68 -18.43
N ASP A 60 -12.25 -35.54 -19.15
CA ASP A 60 -13.62 -35.64 -18.62
C ASP A 60 -13.80 -34.80 -17.34
N GLY A 61 -13.39 -33.53 -17.43
CA GLY A 61 -13.46 -32.56 -16.34
C GLY A 61 -14.75 -31.74 -16.35
N THR A 62 -14.90 -30.86 -15.36
CA THR A 62 -15.95 -29.83 -15.30
C THR A 62 -15.30 -28.50 -14.98
N ALA A 63 -15.60 -27.46 -15.75
CA ALA A 63 -15.11 -26.11 -15.48
C ALA A 63 -16.29 -25.15 -15.43
N VAL A 64 -16.40 -24.39 -14.34
CA VAL A 64 -17.30 -23.25 -14.21
C VAL A 64 -16.42 -22.01 -14.24
N ILE A 65 -16.56 -21.21 -15.30
CA ILE A 65 -15.75 -20.02 -15.53
C ILE A 65 -16.65 -18.80 -15.54
N SER A 66 -16.37 -17.85 -14.67
CA SER A 66 -16.96 -16.50 -14.71
C SER A 66 -16.09 -15.62 -15.61
N LEU A 67 -16.69 -15.02 -16.64
CA LEU A 67 -16.05 -14.06 -17.52
C LEU A 67 -16.85 -12.76 -17.54
N LEU A 68 -16.13 -11.65 -17.41
CA LEU A 68 -16.70 -10.31 -17.32
C LEU A 68 -17.17 -9.78 -18.69
N GLN A 69 -16.39 -9.99 -19.75
CA GLN A 69 -16.72 -9.59 -21.13
C GLN A 69 -16.04 -10.51 -22.14
N PRO A 70 -16.57 -11.73 -22.39
CA PRO A 70 -16.01 -12.59 -23.41
C PRO A 70 -16.31 -12.02 -24.79
N ALA A 71 -15.28 -11.90 -25.63
CA ALA A 71 -15.48 -11.62 -27.06
C ALA A 71 -16.33 -12.74 -27.69
N PRO A 72 -17.10 -12.48 -28.77
CA PRO A 72 -17.99 -13.47 -29.38
C PRO A 72 -17.32 -14.82 -29.64
N GLU A 73 -16.06 -14.81 -30.05
CA GLU A 73 -15.25 -16.00 -30.32
C GLU A 73 -14.97 -16.79 -29.05
N THR A 74 -14.71 -16.11 -27.93
CA THR A 74 -14.48 -16.73 -26.62
C THR A 74 -15.79 -17.26 -26.03
N TYR A 75 -16.89 -16.52 -26.18
CA TYR A 75 -18.22 -16.95 -25.78
C TYR A 75 -18.64 -18.25 -26.49
N ASN A 76 -18.30 -18.38 -27.77
CA ASN A 76 -18.58 -19.57 -28.57
C ASN A 76 -17.78 -20.83 -28.16
N LEU A 77 -16.82 -20.72 -27.23
CA LEU A 77 -16.11 -21.88 -26.69
C LEU A 77 -16.86 -22.57 -25.54
N PHE A 78 -17.91 -21.97 -25.00
CA PHE A 78 -18.70 -22.52 -23.89
C PHE A 78 -19.85 -23.39 -24.39
N ASP A 79 -20.03 -24.54 -23.74
CA ASP A 79 -21.15 -25.46 -24.01
C ASP A 79 -22.45 -24.94 -23.37
N ASP A 80 -22.38 -24.57 -22.08
CA ASP A 80 -23.51 -24.06 -21.29
C ASP A 80 -23.25 -22.65 -20.74
N ILE A 81 -24.33 -21.90 -20.51
CA ILE A 81 -24.33 -20.55 -19.92
C ILE A 81 -25.14 -20.54 -18.63
N ILE A 82 -24.62 -19.87 -17.60
CA ILE A 82 -25.34 -19.53 -16.37
C ILE A 82 -25.44 -18.01 -16.30
N LEU A 83 -26.66 -17.48 -16.34
CA LEU A 83 -26.94 -16.05 -16.20
C LEU A 83 -27.56 -15.77 -14.83
N LEU A 84 -26.87 -14.98 -14.02
CA LEU A 84 -27.30 -14.58 -12.67
C LEU A 84 -27.56 -13.07 -12.64
N SER A 85 -28.69 -12.66 -12.05
CA SER A 85 -29.03 -11.24 -11.85
C SER A 85 -29.89 -11.07 -10.60
N ASP A 86 -29.58 -10.07 -9.76
CA ASP A 86 -30.21 -9.82 -8.45
C ASP A 86 -30.35 -11.04 -7.52
N GLY A 87 -29.42 -12.01 -7.63
CA GLY A 87 -29.46 -13.26 -6.85
C GLY A 87 -30.36 -14.36 -7.42
N TYR A 88 -30.99 -14.14 -8.59
CA TYR A 88 -31.79 -15.12 -9.30
C TYR A 88 -31.03 -15.72 -10.49
N ILE A 89 -31.27 -17.01 -10.76
CA ILE A 89 -30.84 -17.66 -12.02
C ILE A 89 -31.87 -17.29 -13.09
N VAL A 90 -31.47 -16.40 -13.99
CA VAL A 90 -32.30 -15.94 -15.12
C VAL A 90 -32.30 -16.99 -16.23
N TYR A 91 -31.17 -17.67 -16.45
CA TYR A 91 -31.04 -18.74 -17.42
C TYR A 91 -29.91 -19.69 -17.03
N GLN A 92 -30.10 -21.00 -17.24
CA GLN A 92 -29.07 -22.02 -17.15
C GLN A 92 -29.26 -23.08 -18.24
N GLY A 93 -28.25 -23.34 -19.07
CA GLY A 93 -28.30 -24.42 -20.07
C GLY A 93 -27.52 -24.11 -21.35
N PRO A 94 -27.81 -24.85 -22.45
CA PRO A 94 -27.04 -24.77 -23.68
C PRO A 94 -27.01 -23.37 -24.29
N ARG A 95 -25.82 -22.92 -24.67
CA ARG A 95 -25.58 -21.59 -25.24
C ARG A 95 -26.52 -21.28 -26.43
N GLU A 96 -26.82 -22.27 -27.27
CA GLU A 96 -27.65 -22.11 -28.48
C GLU A 96 -29.11 -21.75 -28.17
N LYS A 97 -29.58 -22.05 -26.94
CA LYS A 97 -30.99 -21.89 -26.54
C LYS A 97 -31.25 -20.61 -25.74
N VAL A 98 -30.23 -19.84 -25.41
CA VAL A 98 -30.37 -18.63 -24.59
C VAL A 98 -31.12 -17.52 -25.33
N LEU A 99 -30.85 -17.31 -26.62
CA LEU A 99 -31.53 -16.28 -27.42
C LEU A 99 -33.01 -16.61 -27.62
N GLU A 100 -33.32 -17.90 -27.88
CA GLU A 100 -34.70 -18.40 -27.99
C GLU A 100 -35.52 -18.10 -26.71
N PHE A 101 -34.89 -18.23 -25.53
CA PHE A 101 -35.53 -17.89 -24.26
C PHE A 101 -35.89 -16.39 -24.17
N PHE A 102 -34.95 -15.49 -24.45
CA PHE A 102 -35.22 -14.05 -24.39
C PHE A 102 -36.20 -13.57 -25.47
N GLU A 103 -36.16 -14.17 -26.67
CA GLU A 103 -37.14 -13.90 -27.72
C GLU A 103 -38.56 -14.32 -27.31
N SER A 104 -38.70 -15.45 -26.60
CA SER A 104 -40.00 -15.87 -26.05
C SER A 104 -40.59 -14.86 -25.06
N MET A 105 -39.72 -14.11 -24.36
CA MET A 105 -40.06 -13.03 -23.43
C MET A 105 -40.22 -11.66 -24.10
N GLY A 106 -40.07 -11.56 -25.43
CA GLY A 106 -40.25 -10.31 -26.20
C GLY A 106 -38.98 -9.49 -26.45
N PHE A 107 -37.80 -10.02 -26.11
CA PHE A 107 -36.52 -9.34 -26.28
C PHE A 107 -35.68 -9.97 -27.40
N LYS A 108 -35.16 -9.16 -28.32
CA LYS A 108 -34.32 -9.65 -29.44
C LYS A 108 -32.92 -9.04 -29.40
N CYS A 109 -31.91 -9.89 -29.58
CA CYS A 109 -30.53 -9.44 -29.72
C CYS A 109 -30.31 -8.76 -31.09
N PRO A 110 -29.73 -7.56 -31.16
CA PRO A 110 -29.34 -6.93 -32.43
C PRO A 110 -28.24 -7.70 -33.17
N ASP A 111 -28.22 -7.63 -34.50
CA ASP A 111 -27.28 -8.39 -35.35
C ASP A 111 -25.81 -8.00 -35.13
N ARG A 112 -25.53 -6.74 -34.78
CA ARG A 112 -24.18 -6.20 -34.54
C ARG A 112 -23.76 -6.18 -33.08
N LYS A 113 -24.54 -6.81 -32.19
CA LYS A 113 -24.24 -6.86 -30.75
C LYS A 113 -23.78 -8.25 -30.34
N GLY A 114 -22.75 -8.31 -29.49
CA GLY A 114 -22.30 -9.57 -28.90
C GLY A 114 -23.37 -10.17 -27.99
N VAL A 115 -23.63 -11.48 -28.12
CA VAL A 115 -24.64 -12.17 -27.29
C VAL A 115 -24.35 -12.00 -25.80
N ALA A 116 -23.09 -12.13 -25.39
CA ALA A 116 -22.70 -11.94 -23.99
C ALA A 116 -23.02 -10.54 -23.46
N ASP A 117 -22.81 -9.49 -24.26
CA ASP A 117 -23.12 -8.10 -23.91
C ASP A 117 -24.64 -7.90 -23.79
N PHE A 118 -25.42 -8.44 -24.74
CA PHE A 118 -26.89 -8.45 -24.70
C PHE A 118 -27.43 -9.09 -23.42
N LEU A 119 -26.90 -10.25 -23.02
CA LEU A 119 -27.36 -10.98 -21.83
C LEU A 119 -27.10 -10.21 -20.53
N GLN A 120 -26.04 -9.41 -20.46
CA GLN A 120 -25.76 -8.55 -19.30
C GLN A 120 -26.68 -7.32 -19.26
N GLU A 121 -27.02 -6.75 -20.41
CA GLU A 121 -27.84 -5.53 -20.50
C GLU A 121 -29.35 -5.79 -20.44
N VAL A 122 -29.86 -6.90 -20.96
CA VAL A 122 -31.30 -7.19 -21.02
C VAL A 122 -31.97 -7.33 -19.65
N THR A 123 -31.18 -7.60 -18.60
CA THR A 123 -31.69 -7.65 -17.21
C THR A 123 -31.61 -6.30 -16.49
N SER A 124 -31.03 -5.27 -17.12
CA SER A 124 -30.81 -3.94 -16.55
C SER A 124 -32.00 -3.02 -16.78
N ARG A 125 -32.45 -2.30 -15.74
CA ARG A 125 -33.56 -1.34 -15.85
C ARG A 125 -33.32 -0.19 -16.83
N LYS A 126 -32.06 0.23 -17.01
CA LYS A 126 -31.73 1.36 -17.91
C LYS A 126 -31.61 0.95 -19.37
N ASP A 127 -31.30 -0.32 -19.63
CA ASP A 127 -30.86 -0.80 -20.95
C ASP A 127 -31.89 -1.76 -21.58
N GLN A 128 -32.75 -2.40 -20.78
CA GLN A 128 -33.70 -3.41 -21.27
C GLN A 128 -34.67 -2.89 -22.34
N GLU A 129 -35.09 -1.62 -22.27
CA GLU A 129 -36.02 -1.01 -23.24
C GLU A 129 -35.51 -1.10 -24.69
N GLN A 130 -34.19 -0.97 -24.90
CA GLN A 130 -33.60 -0.92 -26.24
C GLN A 130 -33.71 -2.26 -27.00
N TYR A 131 -34.02 -3.35 -26.31
CA TYR A 131 -34.13 -4.70 -26.88
C TYR A 131 -35.56 -5.18 -27.10
N TRP A 132 -36.55 -4.35 -26.76
CA TRP A 132 -37.95 -4.73 -26.89
C TRP A 132 -38.34 -4.88 -28.37
N ALA A 133 -38.70 -6.09 -28.76
CA ALA A 133 -38.98 -6.42 -30.17
C ALA A 133 -40.48 -6.36 -30.51
N ARG A 134 -41.36 -6.44 -29.51
CA ARG A 134 -42.83 -6.43 -29.71
C ARG A 134 -43.33 -5.00 -29.89
N LYS A 135 -43.25 -4.49 -31.12
CA LYS A 135 -43.70 -3.14 -31.48
C LYS A 135 -45.19 -2.88 -31.21
N ASP A 136 -45.98 -3.95 -31.07
CA ASP A 136 -47.42 -3.89 -30.84
C ASP A 136 -47.80 -3.75 -29.35
N GLU A 137 -46.84 -3.94 -28.43
CA GLU A 137 -47.04 -3.86 -26.98
C GLU A 137 -46.16 -2.74 -26.39
N PRO A 138 -46.68 -1.88 -25.49
CA PRO A 138 -45.86 -0.89 -24.82
C PRO A 138 -44.85 -1.58 -23.89
N TYR A 139 -43.60 -1.12 -23.92
CA TYR A 139 -42.56 -1.64 -23.04
C TYR A 139 -42.92 -1.43 -21.56
N SER A 140 -42.77 -2.50 -20.77
CA SER A 140 -42.77 -2.45 -19.31
C SER A 140 -41.54 -3.21 -18.80
N PHE A 141 -40.88 -2.66 -17.79
CA PHE A 141 -39.70 -3.29 -17.20
C PHE A 141 -40.05 -4.68 -16.64
N VAL A 142 -39.42 -5.71 -17.21
CA VAL A 142 -39.50 -7.10 -16.75
C VAL A 142 -38.42 -7.30 -15.70
N THR A 143 -38.86 -7.65 -14.50
CA THR A 143 -37.99 -7.86 -13.34
C THR A 143 -37.17 -9.14 -13.49
N THR A 144 -36.01 -9.18 -12.82
CA THR A 144 -35.14 -10.36 -12.75
C THR A 144 -35.87 -11.60 -12.19
N LYS A 145 -36.79 -11.39 -11.25
CA LYS A 145 -37.66 -12.44 -10.72
C LYS A 145 -38.61 -13.02 -11.77
N GLU A 146 -39.25 -12.17 -12.57
CA GLU A 146 -40.15 -12.63 -13.65
C GLU A 146 -39.40 -13.45 -14.71
N PHE A 147 -38.18 -13.05 -15.07
CA PHE A 147 -37.34 -13.87 -15.94
C PHE A 147 -37.03 -15.24 -15.33
N ALA A 148 -36.69 -15.30 -14.03
CA ALA A 148 -36.39 -16.55 -13.36
C ALA A 148 -37.61 -17.49 -13.30
N GLU A 149 -38.80 -16.95 -13.05
CA GLU A 149 -40.07 -17.69 -13.10
C GLU A 149 -40.37 -18.19 -14.52
N ALA A 150 -40.17 -17.34 -15.53
CA ALA A 150 -40.33 -17.72 -16.93
C ALA A 150 -39.36 -18.85 -17.32
N PHE A 151 -38.11 -18.80 -16.87
CA PHE A 151 -37.12 -19.84 -17.14
C PHE A 151 -37.53 -21.22 -16.59
N GLN A 152 -38.11 -21.29 -15.40
CA GLN A 152 -38.64 -22.54 -14.85
C GLN A 152 -39.74 -23.16 -15.73
N SER A 153 -40.51 -22.32 -16.41
CA SER A 153 -41.55 -22.76 -17.34
C SER A 153 -41.02 -23.10 -18.75
N PHE A 154 -39.84 -22.57 -19.11
CA PHE A 154 -39.18 -22.80 -20.39
C PHE A 154 -38.68 -24.25 -20.49
N HIS A 155 -38.71 -24.83 -21.69
CA HIS A 155 -38.43 -26.25 -21.91
C HIS A 155 -37.04 -26.69 -21.39
N VAL A 156 -36.03 -25.82 -21.44
CA VAL A 156 -34.69 -26.07 -20.87
C VAL A 156 -34.75 -26.13 -19.34
N GLY A 157 -35.41 -25.15 -18.70
CA GLY A 157 -35.55 -25.11 -17.24
C GLY A 157 -36.38 -26.28 -16.71
N ARG A 158 -37.45 -26.69 -17.42
CA ARG A 158 -38.22 -27.90 -17.10
C ARG A 158 -37.37 -29.16 -17.17
N ARG A 159 -36.59 -29.34 -18.25
CA ARG A 159 -35.69 -30.50 -18.40
C ARG A 159 -34.68 -30.58 -17.28
N ILE A 160 -34.04 -29.46 -16.92
CA ILE A 160 -33.09 -29.40 -15.80
C ILE A 160 -33.80 -29.75 -14.49
N GLY A 161 -35.02 -29.23 -14.27
CA GLY A 161 -35.85 -29.58 -13.12
C GLY A 161 -36.16 -31.09 -13.05
N ASP A 162 -36.53 -31.70 -14.18
CA ASP A 162 -36.82 -33.13 -14.28
C ASP A 162 -35.55 -33.97 -14.01
N GLU A 163 -34.41 -33.60 -14.59
CA GLU A 163 -33.11 -34.26 -14.35
C GLU A 163 -32.69 -34.18 -12.88
N LEU A 164 -32.79 -32.99 -12.26
CA LEU A 164 -32.49 -32.81 -10.84
C LEU A 164 -33.48 -33.54 -9.92
N SER A 165 -34.72 -33.78 -10.37
CA SER A 165 -35.73 -34.56 -9.64
C SER A 165 -35.42 -36.06 -9.62
N THR A 166 -34.65 -36.55 -10.60
CA THR A 166 -34.19 -37.95 -10.59
C THR A 166 -33.08 -38.14 -9.55
N PRO A 167 -33.28 -38.98 -8.51
CA PRO A 167 -32.28 -39.15 -7.48
C PRO A 167 -31.00 -39.80 -8.06
N TYR A 168 -29.87 -39.15 -7.82
CA TYR A 168 -28.56 -39.64 -8.28
C TYR A 168 -28.23 -41.00 -7.65
N ASP A 169 -27.97 -41.99 -8.50
CA ASP A 169 -27.56 -43.33 -8.08
C ASP A 169 -26.12 -43.31 -7.55
N LYS A 170 -25.99 -43.29 -6.21
CA LYS A 170 -24.69 -43.27 -5.52
C LYS A 170 -23.77 -44.43 -5.92
N THR A 171 -24.31 -45.55 -6.41
CA THR A 171 -23.50 -46.71 -6.82
C THR A 171 -22.68 -46.45 -8.09
N LYS A 172 -23.06 -45.44 -8.89
CA LYS A 172 -22.33 -44.99 -10.08
C LYS A 172 -21.21 -43.98 -9.76
N SER A 173 -21.03 -43.60 -8.50
CA SER A 173 -19.98 -42.67 -8.09
C SER A 173 -18.61 -43.33 -8.21
N HIS A 174 -17.70 -42.73 -8.97
CA HIS A 174 -16.31 -43.20 -9.01
C HIS A 174 -15.70 -43.13 -7.59
N PRO A 175 -14.97 -44.15 -7.10
CA PRO A 175 -14.41 -44.17 -5.73
C PRO A 175 -13.49 -42.98 -5.41
N ALA A 176 -12.89 -42.38 -6.43
CA ALA A 176 -12.06 -41.17 -6.31
C ALA A 176 -12.84 -39.84 -6.36
N ALA A 177 -14.15 -39.84 -6.61
CA ALA A 177 -14.99 -38.63 -6.69
C ALA A 177 -15.17 -37.93 -5.33
N LEU A 178 -14.99 -38.67 -4.22
CA LEU A 178 -15.01 -38.15 -2.85
C LEU A 178 -13.66 -38.47 -2.21
N THR A 179 -12.72 -37.53 -2.31
CA THR A 179 -11.41 -37.71 -1.66
C THR A 179 -11.62 -37.79 -0.14
N THR A 180 -11.17 -38.88 0.48
CA THR A 180 -11.30 -39.09 1.93
C THR A 180 -10.20 -38.37 2.73
N GLN A 181 -9.15 -37.90 2.06
CA GLN A 181 -8.00 -37.25 2.68
C GLN A 181 -7.95 -35.76 2.35
N LYS A 182 -7.75 -34.94 3.39
CA LYS A 182 -7.71 -33.47 3.28
C LYS A 182 -6.54 -32.92 2.45
N TYR A 183 -5.45 -33.67 2.28
CA TYR A 183 -4.26 -33.25 1.54
C TYR A 183 -3.87 -34.32 0.52
N GLY A 184 -3.46 -33.91 -0.68
CA GLY A 184 -3.18 -34.84 -1.80
C GLY A 184 -1.85 -35.60 -1.72
N VAL A 185 -0.93 -35.22 -0.82
CA VAL A 185 0.39 -35.83 -0.65
C VAL A 185 0.70 -36.10 0.83
N SER A 186 1.68 -36.95 1.09
CA SER A 186 2.05 -37.31 2.45
C SER A 186 2.57 -36.10 3.25
N LYS A 187 2.37 -36.11 4.57
CA LYS A 187 2.86 -35.04 5.47
C LYS A 187 4.38 -34.80 5.34
N LYS A 188 5.15 -35.86 5.04
CA LYS A 188 6.62 -35.78 4.86
C LYS A 188 6.99 -35.04 3.57
N GLU A 189 6.29 -35.29 2.48
CA GLU A 189 6.51 -34.61 1.20
C GLU A 189 6.08 -33.15 1.27
N LEU A 190 4.95 -32.85 1.91
CA LEU A 190 4.52 -31.48 2.19
C LEU A 190 5.61 -30.69 2.94
N LEU A 191 6.18 -31.30 3.98
CA LEU A 191 7.27 -30.69 4.74
C LEU A 191 8.51 -30.47 3.86
N LYS A 192 8.91 -31.47 3.06
CA LYS A 192 10.05 -31.36 2.13
C LYS A 192 9.85 -30.25 1.09
N ALA A 193 8.66 -30.16 0.50
CA ALA A 193 8.31 -29.15 -0.49
C ALA A 193 8.33 -27.74 0.12
N SER A 194 7.72 -27.58 1.31
CA SER A 194 7.73 -26.31 2.05
C SER A 194 9.15 -25.88 2.42
N PHE A 195 10.03 -26.82 2.80
CA PHE A 195 11.43 -26.55 3.11
C PHE A 195 12.21 -26.07 1.88
N SER A 196 12.06 -26.75 0.74
CA SER A 196 12.67 -26.35 -0.54
C SER A 196 12.21 -24.95 -0.96
N ARG A 197 10.90 -24.67 -0.84
CA ARG A 197 10.31 -23.37 -1.14
C ARG A 197 10.87 -22.25 -0.27
N GLU A 198 10.86 -22.43 1.05
CA GLU A 198 11.34 -21.39 1.97
C GLU A 198 12.85 -21.15 1.81
N TYR A 199 13.65 -22.20 1.56
CA TYR A 199 15.07 -22.05 1.23
C TYR A 199 15.29 -21.23 -0.05
N LEU A 200 14.51 -21.50 -1.11
CA LEU A 200 14.57 -20.73 -2.35
C LEU A 200 14.19 -19.26 -2.15
N LEU A 201 13.13 -18.98 -1.39
CA LEU A 201 12.71 -17.62 -1.05
C LEU A 201 13.77 -16.88 -0.24
N MET A 202 14.41 -17.57 0.71
CA MET A 202 15.50 -17.03 1.51
C MET A 202 16.72 -16.67 0.66
N LYS A 203 17.09 -17.53 -0.31
CA LYS A 203 18.18 -17.26 -1.27
C LYS A 203 17.87 -16.05 -2.17
N ARG A 204 16.63 -15.93 -2.66
CA ARG A 204 16.20 -14.81 -3.50
C ARG A 204 16.13 -13.49 -2.74
N ASN A 205 15.74 -13.53 -1.46
CA ASN A 205 15.73 -12.37 -0.56
C ASN A 205 17.04 -12.24 0.25
N SER A 206 18.15 -12.78 -0.25
CA SER A 206 19.45 -12.75 0.43
C SER A 206 19.92 -11.33 0.77
N PHE A 207 19.58 -10.34 -0.06
CA PHE A 207 19.89 -8.93 0.19
C PHE A 207 19.49 -8.45 1.59
N VAL A 208 18.30 -8.83 2.08
CA VAL A 208 17.83 -8.42 3.42
C VAL A 208 18.72 -8.99 4.52
N TYR A 209 19.15 -10.24 4.38
CA TYR A 209 20.03 -10.90 5.33
C TYR A 209 21.46 -10.34 5.26
N VAL A 210 21.99 -10.07 4.06
CA VAL A 210 23.29 -9.42 3.88
C VAL A 210 23.29 -8.02 4.49
N PHE A 211 22.22 -7.25 4.28
CA PHE A 211 22.07 -5.93 4.87
C PHE A 211 22.06 -5.99 6.40
N LYS A 212 21.28 -6.91 7.00
CA LYS A 212 21.26 -7.12 8.45
C LYS A 212 22.63 -7.51 9.03
N LEU A 213 23.36 -8.38 8.34
CA LEU A 213 24.72 -8.75 8.76
C LEU A 213 25.67 -7.56 8.70
N THR A 214 25.58 -6.76 7.64
CA THR A 214 26.37 -5.53 7.49
C THR A 214 26.03 -4.53 8.60
N GLN A 215 24.74 -4.36 8.92
CA GLN A 215 24.28 -3.54 10.03
C GLN A 215 24.84 -4.03 11.38
N LEU A 216 24.74 -5.33 11.69
CA LEU A 216 25.27 -5.91 12.92
C LEU A 216 26.78 -5.74 13.02
N PHE A 217 27.50 -5.90 11.90
CA PHE A 217 28.93 -5.66 11.81
C PHE A 217 29.28 -4.20 12.14
N ILE A 218 28.60 -3.22 11.52
CA ILE A 218 28.79 -1.79 11.82
C ILE A 218 28.49 -1.50 13.30
N MET A 219 27.37 -2.02 13.83
CA MET A 219 27.01 -1.82 15.23
C MET A 219 28.04 -2.42 16.20
N GLY A 220 28.58 -3.59 15.89
CA GLY A 220 29.60 -4.20 16.73
C GLY A 220 30.96 -3.49 16.62
N LEU A 221 31.30 -2.90 15.46
CA LEU A 221 32.46 -1.98 15.33
C LEU A 221 32.31 -0.73 16.21
N ILE A 222 31.11 -0.15 16.24
CA ILE A 222 30.81 0.98 17.13
C ILE A 222 30.91 0.53 18.59
N ALA A 223 30.31 -0.62 18.95
CA ALA A 223 30.34 -1.15 20.30
C ALA A 223 31.76 -1.43 20.79
N MET A 224 32.61 -2.09 19.99
CA MET A 224 33.98 -2.44 20.38
C MET A 224 34.87 -1.21 20.56
N THR A 225 34.63 -0.13 19.80
CA THR A 225 35.42 1.11 19.90
C THR A 225 34.95 2.03 21.03
N ILE A 226 33.71 1.88 21.50
CA ILE A 226 33.20 2.56 22.70
C ILE A 226 33.66 1.85 23.96
N PHE A 227 33.49 0.53 24.01
CA PHE A 227 33.84 -0.31 25.15
C PHE A 227 35.26 -0.87 25.02
N LEU A 228 36.21 -0.06 24.54
CA LEU A 228 37.55 -0.56 24.25
C LEU A 228 38.28 -0.94 25.55
N ARG A 229 38.85 -2.15 25.63
CA ARG A 229 39.46 -2.70 26.87
C ARG A 229 40.43 -1.76 27.59
N THR A 230 41.18 -0.92 26.88
CA THR A 230 42.14 0.01 27.49
C THR A 230 41.49 1.16 28.27
N LYS A 231 40.17 1.34 28.11
CA LYS A 231 39.34 2.31 28.82
C LYS A 231 38.29 1.66 29.73
N MET A 232 38.39 0.35 29.95
CA MET A 232 37.52 -0.42 30.87
C MET A 232 38.32 -0.99 32.05
N PRO A 233 38.62 -0.17 33.08
CA PRO A 233 39.23 -0.65 34.31
C PRO A 233 38.29 -1.60 35.08
N ARG A 234 38.83 -2.30 36.08
CA ARG A 234 38.09 -3.25 36.94
C ARG A 234 38.38 -2.99 38.41
N ASP A 235 38.48 -1.71 38.75
CA ASP A 235 39.03 -1.29 40.04
C ASP A 235 37.94 -1.10 41.10
N ASP A 236 36.71 -0.80 40.68
CA ASP A 236 35.58 -0.58 41.58
C ASP A 236 34.26 -1.22 41.08
N ALA A 237 33.20 -1.10 41.89
CA ALA A 237 31.88 -1.59 41.53
C ALA A 237 31.20 -0.74 40.43
N THR A 238 31.60 0.52 40.25
CA THR A 238 31.07 1.42 39.21
C THR A 238 31.54 1.01 37.82
N ASP A 239 32.78 0.56 37.70
CA ASP A 239 33.38 -0.03 36.51
C ASP A 239 32.66 -1.33 36.14
N GLY A 240 32.33 -2.16 37.13
CA GLY A 240 31.46 -3.34 36.96
C GLY A 240 30.07 -2.99 36.39
N GLY A 241 29.55 -1.81 36.73
CA GLY A 241 28.32 -1.26 36.14
C GLY A 241 28.42 -1.03 34.63
N ILE A 242 29.57 -0.55 34.14
CA ILE A 242 29.80 -0.30 32.70
C ILE A 242 29.89 -1.64 31.94
N TYR A 243 30.56 -2.65 32.51
CA TYR A 243 30.58 -4.01 31.95
C TYR A 243 29.18 -4.62 31.87
N THR A 244 28.37 -4.45 32.92
CA THR A 244 26.97 -4.89 32.94
C THR A 244 26.15 -4.17 31.86
N GLY A 245 26.38 -2.87 31.66
CA GLY A 245 25.78 -2.08 30.58
C GLY A 245 26.16 -2.58 29.18
N ALA A 246 27.42 -2.94 28.96
CA ALA A 246 27.88 -3.54 27.70
C ALA A 246 27.23 -4.91 27.40
N LEU A 247 27.10 -5.76 28.44
CA LEU A 247 26.41 -7.05 28.33
C LEU A 247 24.91 -6.87 28.06
N PHE A 248 24.26 -5.95 28.78
CA PHE A 248 22.86 -5.59 28.56
C PHE A 248 22.64 -5.10 27.13
N PHE A 249 23.49 -4.19 26.65
CA PHE A 249 23.44 -3.70 25.27
C PHE A 249 23.61 -4.83 24.24
N THR A 250 24.49 -5.79 24.51
CA THR A 250 24.68 -6.97 23.65
C THR A 250 23.41 -7.81 23.55
N VAL A 251 22.78 -8.16 24.68
CA VAL A 251 21.53 -8.95 24.68
C VAL A 251 20.42 -8.19 23.96
N ILE A 252 20.31 -6.89 24.22
CA ILE A 252 19.36 -5.97 23.59
C ILE A 252 19.53 -5.94 22.08
N MET A 253 20.76 -5.76 21.58
CA MET A 253 21.02 -5.65 20.16
C MET A 253 20.61 -6.91 19.41
N ILE A 254 20.91 -8.06 19.99
CA ILE A 254 20.50 -9.35 19.45
C ILE A 254 18.98 -9.52 19.47
N LEU A 255 18.31 -9.08 20.54
CA LEU A 255 16.84 -9.12 20.65
C LEU A 255 16.16 -8.18 19.64
N PHE A 256 16.65 -6.94 19.47
CA PHE A 256 16.11 -5.96 18.52
C PHE A 256 16.21 -6.42 17.07
N ASN A 257 17.25 -7.17 16.69
CA ASN A 257 17.35 -7.71 15.34
C ASN A 257 16.16 -8.63 14.98
N GLY A 258 15.53 -9.26 15.99
CA GLY A 258 14.31 -10.04 15.84
C GLY A 258 13.08 -9.21 15.42
N MET A 259 13.01 -7.91 15.73
CA MET A 259 11.84 -7.06 15.42
C MET A 259 11.52 -7.01 13.92
N ALA A 260 12.54 -7.08 13.07
CA ALA A 260 12.34 -7.06 11.61
C ALA A 260 11.57 -8.29 11.09
N GLU A 261 11.40 -9.34 11.90
CA GLU A 261 10.50 -10.46 11.60
C GLU A 261 9.05 -10.03 11.49
N ILE A 262 8.62 -9.00 12.24
CA ILE A 262 7.22 -8.56 12.22
C ILE A 262 6.81 -8.21 10.79
N SER A 263 7.60 -7.34 10.15
CA SER A 263 7.30 -6.90 8.80
C SER A 263 7.41 -8.03 7.78
N MET A 264 8.44 -8.89 7.89
CA MET A 264 8.64 -10.02 6.96
C MET A 264 7.53 -11.07 7.04
N THR A 265 6.98 -11.33 8.22
CA THR A 265 5.89 -12.29 8.40
C THR A 265 4.57 -11.74 7.85
N ILE A 266 4.24 -10.48 8.13
CA ILE A 266 2.94 -9.88 7.73
C ILE A 266 2.76 -9.87 6.20
N ILE A 267 3.84 -9.60 5.44
CA ILE A 267 3.80 -9.63 3.97
C ILE A 267 3.43 -11.03 3.44
N LYS A 268 3.87 -12.09 4.11
CA LYS A 268 3.62 -13.47 3.69
C LYS A 268 2.22 -13.96 4.08
N LEU A 269 1.55 -13.31 5.04
CA LEU A 269 0.26 -13.75 5.56
C LEU A 269 -0.84 -13.85 4.50
N PRO A 270 -1.05 -12.88 3.58
CA PRO A 270 -2.10 -13.00 2.55
C PRO A 270 -1.94 -14.24 1.66
N VAL A 271 -0.71 -14.51 1.21
CA VAL A 271 -0.41 -15.71 0.40
C VAL A 271 -0.58 -16.98 1.22
N PHE A 272 -0.16 -16.96 2.49
CA PHE A 272 -0.34 -18.08 3.40
C PHE A 272 -1.83 -18.41 3.61
N TYR A 273 -2.67 -17.40 3.87
CA TYR A 273 -4.11 -17.61 4.06
C TYR A 273 -4.75 -18.20 2.81
N LYS A 274 -4.45 -17.65 1.63
CA LYS A 274 -4.90 -18.22 0.35
C LYS A 274 -4.54 -19.70 0.21
N GLN A 275 -3.27 -20.06 0.46
CA GLN A 275 -2.80 -21.44 0.33
C GLN A 275 -3.37 -22.39 1.39
N ARG A 276 -3.52 -21.91 2.63
CA ARG A 276 -4.14 -22.66 3.74
C ARG A 276 -5.60 -22.98 3.42
N ASP A 277 -6.34 -21.99 2.95
CA ASP A 277 -7.77 -22.09 2.67
C ASP A 277 -8.03 -22.97 1.42
N LEU A 278 -7.07 -23.02 0.48
CA LEU A 278 -7.03 -23.98 -0.65
C LEU A 278 -6.44 -25.36 -0.30
N PHE A 279 -6.20 -25.64 0.99
CA PHE A 279 -5.64 -26.91 1.48
C PHE A 279 -4.30 -27.34 0.85
N PHE A 280 -3.42 -26.40 0.49
CA PHE A 280 -2.07 -26.73 0.01
C PHE A 280 -1.24 -27.47 1.08
N TYR A 281 -1.31 -26.99 2.33
CA TYR A 281 -0.62 -27.59 3.47
C TYR A 281 -1.22 -27.11 4.80
N PRO A 282 -1.06 -27.88 5.89
CA PRO A 282 -1.42 -27.41 7.24
C PRO A 282 -0.43 -26.36 7.75
N SER A 283 -0.87 -25.49 8.68
CA SER A 283 -0.05 -24.38 9.20
C SER A 283 1.30 -24.78 9.79
N TRP A 284 1.41 -25.98 10.40
CA TRP A 284 2.68 -26.45 10.97
C TRP A 284 3.74 -26.78 9.90
N VAL A 285 3.32 -27.19 8.69
CA VAL A 285 4.22 -27.43 7.54
C VAL A 285 4.82 -26.11 7.03
N TYR A 286 4.13 -24.99 7.26
CA TYR A 286 4.67 -23.66 6.98
C TYR A 286 5.56 -23.15 8.11
N ALA A 287 5.14 -23.31 9.37
CA ALA A 287 5.83 -22.76 10.53
C ALA A 287 7.19 -23.42 10.81
N ILE A 288 7.30 -24.75 10.68
CA ILE A 288 8.53 -25.49 11.00
C ILE A 288 9.71 -25.11 10.09
N PRO A 289 9.59 -25.14 8.75
CA PRO A 289 10.68 -24.74 7.87
C PRO A 289 11.15 -23.30 8.11
N GLN A 290 10.22 -22.38 8.37
CA GLN A 290 10.56 -20.98 8.67
C GLN A 290 11.39 -20.82 9.93
N TRP A 291 11.19 -21.68 10.93
CA TRP A 291 12.00 -21.69 12.13
C TRP A 291 13.38 -22.34 11.88
N ILE A 292 13.40 -23.57 11.34
CA ILE A 292 14.64 -24.35 11.22
C ILE A 292 15.63 -23.69 10.26
N LEU A 293 15.17 -23.17 9.12
CA LEU A 293 16.05 -22.53 8.12
C LEU A 293 16.72 -21.26 8.63
N LYS A 294 16.20 -20.65 9.70
CA LYS A 294 16.83 -19.46 10.32
C LYS A 294 17.94 -19.78 11.29
N ILE A 295 18.02 -21.00 11.82
CA ILE A 295 19.05 -21.37 12.80
C ILE A 295 20.47 -21.12 12.25
N PRO A 296 20.84 -21.54 11.01
CA PRO A 296 22.17 -21.25 10.46
C PRO A 296 22.46 -19.75 10.31
N ILE A 297 21.46 -18.95 9.93
CA ILE A 297 21.61 -17.50 9.79
C ILE A 297 21.86 -16.87 11.16
N THR A 298 21.11 -17.27 12.17
CA THR A 298 21.30 -16.79 13.54
C THR A 298 22.67 -17.16 14.12
N LEU A 299 23.16 -18.36 13.85
CA LEU A 299 24.53 -18.76 14.22
C LEU A 299 25.56 -17.79 13.62
N LEU A 300 25.39 -17.43 12.34
CA LEU A 300 26.27 -16.50 11.66
C LEU A 300 26.14 -15.06 12.21
N GLU A 301 24.93 -14.56 12.39
CA GLU A 301 24.66 -13.22 12.97
C GLU A 301 25.31 -13.06 14.35
N VAL A 302 25.11 -14.04 15.24
CA VAL A 302 25.67 -14.00 16.59
C VAL A 302 27.19 -14.20 16.56
N SER A 303 27.72 -14.99 15.62
CA SER A 303 29.17 -15.18 15.46
C SER A 303 29.84 -13.85 15.14
N VAL A 304 29.30 -13.10 14.18
CA VAL A 304 29.82 -11.78 13.80
C VAL A 304 29.89 -10.84 15.01
N TRP A 305 28.83 -10.82 15.84
CA TRP A 305 28.83 -9.98 17.04
C TRP A 305 29.84 -10.44 18.10
N VAL A 306 29.77 -11.71 18.51
CA VAL A 306 30.53 -12.23 19.65
C VAL A 306 32.03 -12.24 19.36
N PHE A 307 32.46 -12.81 18.23
CA PHE A 307 33.88 -12.93 17.93
C PHE A 307 34.56 -11.58 17.69
N MET A 308 33.81 -10.57 17.21
CA MET A 308 34.33 -9.22 17.04
C MET A 308 34.42 -8.46 18.36
N THR A 309 33.42 -8.58 19.22
CA THR A 309 33.33 -7.71 20.42
C THR A 309 33.99 -8.31 21.66
N TYR A 310 33.95 -9.64 21.85
CA TYR A 310 34.21 -10.27 23.15
C TYR A 310 35.59 -9.93 23.73
N TYR A 311 36.65 -10.18 22.96
CA TYR A 311 38.03 -9.94 23.41
C TYR A 311 38.42 -8.45 23.35
N VAL A 312 37.81 -7.66 22.47
CA VAL A 312 38.10 -6.24 22.33
C VAL A 312 37.51 -5.44 23.48
N ILE A 313 36.33 -5.83 23.97
CA ILE A 313 35.71 -5.26 25.17
C ILE A 313 36.50 -5.63 26.43
N GLY A 314 37.20 -6.77 26.39
CA GLY A 314 37.98 -7.27 27.51
C GLY A 314 37.10 -8.00 28.52
N TYR A 315 36.22 -8.87 28.06
CA TYR A 315 35.58 -9.88 28.91
C TYR A 315 36.60 -10.94 29.40
N ASP A 316 36.18 -11.87 30.25
CA ASP A 316 37.06 -12.94 30.74
C ASP A 316 37.62 -13.77 29.56
N PRO A 317 38.96 -13.93 29.40
CA PRO A 317 39.54 -14.54 28.20
C PRO A 317 39.29 -16.06 28.09
N ASN A 318 38.62 -16.68 29.07
CA ASN A 318 38.33 -18.10 29.06
C ASN A 318 37.45 -18.50 27.86
N VAL A 319 37.99 -19.38 27.01
CA VAL A 319 37.31 -19.88 25.79
C VAL A 319 35.97 -20.54 26.10
N GLY A 320 35.85 -21.24 27.23
CA GLY A 320 34.59 -21.85 27.66
C GLY A 320 33.50 -20.81 27.97
N ARG A 321 33.87 -19.65 28.52
CA ARG A 321 32.92 -18.55 28.80
C ARG A 321 32.51 -17.82 27.52
N LEU A 322 33.40 -17.70 26.55
CA LEU A 322 33.08 -17.20 25.21
C LEU A 322 32.01 -18.08 24.56
N PHE A 323 32.21 -19.40 24.51
CA PHE A 323 31.23 -20.30 23.89
C PHE A 323 29.90 -20.36 24.65
N LYS A 324 29.93 -20.18 25.98
CA LYS A 324 28.72 -20.01 26.79
C LYS A 324 27.94 -18.75 26.40
N GLN A 325 28.63 -17.61 26.27
CA GLN A 325 27.99 -16.37 25.81
C GLN A 325 27.46 -16.51 24.38
N TYR A 326 28.22 -17.14 23.49
CA TYR A 326 27.80 -17.43 22.11
C TYR A 326 26.51 -18.26 22.06
N LEU A 327 26.48 -19.40 22.77
CA LEU A 327 25.30 -20.28 22.83
C LEU A 327 24.08 -19.54 23.37
N LEU A 328 24.24 -18.79 24.46
CA LEU A 328 23.15 -18.03 25.06
C LEU A 328 22.58 -16.99 24.08
N LEU A 329 23.43 -16.23 23.40
CA LEU A 329 22.98 -15.21 22.45
C LEU A 329 22.29 -15.80 21.21
N VAL A 330 22.72 -16.99 20.75
CA VAL A 330 22.01 -17.74 19.70
C VAL A 330 20.59 -18.07 20.15
N LEU A 331 20.42 -18.54 21.39
CA LEU A 331 19.10 -18.86 21.95
C LEU A 331 18.25 -17.60 22.16
N VAL A 332 18.82 -16.50 22.64
CA VAL A 332 18.10 -15.22 22.76
C VAL A 332 17.63 -14.73 21.40
N ASN A 333 18.47 -14.79 20.36
CA ASN A 333 18.08 -14.39 18.99
C ASN A 333 16.93 -15.27 18.47
N GLN A 334 17.04 -16.59 18.61
CA GLN A 334 15.99 -17.52 18.21
C GLN A 334 14.67 -17.27 18.96
N MET A 335 14.74 -17.00 20.26
CA MET A 335 13.60 -16.64 21.08
C MET A 335 12.96 -15.33 20.61
N ALA A 336 13.78 -14.30 20.36
CA ALA A 336 13.32 -13.01 19.85
C ALA A 336 12.58 -13.18 18.50
N SER A 337 13.20 -13.89 17.57
CA SER A 337 12.64 -14.17 16.26
C SER A 337 11.31 -14.92 16.35
N ALA A 338 11.19 -15.89 17.27
CA ALA A 338 9.95 -16.61 17.50
C ALA A 338 8.85 -15.72 18.11
N LEU A 339 9.20 -14.89 19.10
CA LEU A 339 8.29 -13.93 19.73
C LEU A 339 7.70 -12.96 18.71
N PHE A 340 8.54 -12.34 17.87
CA PHE A 340 8.07 -11.36 16.90
C PHE A 340 7.28 -11.97 15.74
N ARG A 341 7.62 -13.20 15.31
CA ARG A 341 6.78 -13.95 14.36
C ARG A 341 5.40 -14.26 14.94
N PHE A 342 5.33 -14.65 16.21
CA PHE A 342 4.08 -14.87 16.91
C PHE A 342 3.23 -13.60 17.02
N ILE A 343 3.84 -12.47 17.44
CA ILE A 343 3.17 -11.17 17.51
C ILE A 343 2.65 -10.74 16.13
N ALA A 344 3.42 -10.95 15.06
CA ALA A 344 2.96 -10.68 13.70
C ALA A 344 1.75 -11.53 13.29
N ALA A 345 1.76 -12.83 13.58
CA ALA A 345 0.63 -13.71 13.26
C ALA A 345 -0.63 -13.39 14.07
N MET A 346 -0.50 -12.96 15.33
CA MET A 346 -1.64 -12.48 16.12
C MET A 346 -2.15 -11.13 15.62
N GLY A 347 -1.20 -10.22 15.39
CA GLY A 347 -1.44 -8.82 15.07
C GLY A 347 -1.96 -8.59 13.66
N ARG A 348 -1.67 -9.48 12.68
CA ARG A 348 -2.12 -9.58 11.26
C ARG A 348 -2.10 -8.30 10.41
N ASN A 349 -1.83 -7.15 11.02
CA ASN A 349 -1.77 -5.82 10.49
C ASN A 349 -0.49 -5.17 11.04
N MET A 350 0.39 -4.73 10.13
CA MET A 350 0.98 -3.39 10.20
C MET A 350 1.21 -2.78 11.59
N ILE A 351 0.34 -1.82 11.84
CA ILE A 351 0.33 -0.87 12.93
C ILE A 351 0.09 -1.61 14.25
N VAL A 352 -0.85 -2.56 14.26
CA VAL A 352 -1.20 -3.34 15.45
C VAL A 352 0.00 -4.18 15.91
N ALA A 353 0.63 -4.92 14.99
CA ALA A 353 1.76 -5.78 15.32
C ALA A 353 2.99 -4.99 15.77
N ASN A 354 3.31 -3.85 15.13
CA ASN A 354 4.41 -2.97 15.56
C ASN A 354 4.16 -2.38 16.95
N THR A 355 2.90 -2.06 17.26
CA THR A 355 2.49 -1.52 18.56
C THR A 355 2.66 -2.57 19.66
N PHE A 356 2.12 -3.78 19.46
CA PHE A 356 2.29 -4.89 20.40
C PHE A 356 3.75 -5.35 20.52
N GLY A 357 4.52 -5.33 19.43
CA GLY A 357 5.94 -5.66 19.42
C GLY A 357 6.78 -4.70 20.25
N SER A 358 6.55 -3.39 20.09
CA SER A 358 7.22 -2.35 20.89
C SER A 358 6.82 -2.43 22.37
N PHE A 359 5.54 -2.73 22.65
CA PHE A 359 5.07 -2.97 24.01
C PHE A 359 5.72 -4.20 24.66
N ALA A 360 5.82 -5.32 23.93
CA ALA A 360 6.47 -6.52 24.41
C ALA A 360 7.94 -6.25 24.74
N LEU A 361 8.67 -5.54 23.87
CA LEU A 361 10.05 -5.11 24.15
C LEU A 361 10.15 -4.26 25.41
N LEU A 362 9.26 -3.27 25.57
CA LEU A 362 9.22 -2.43 26.75
C LEU A 362 9.10 -3.26 28.03
N LEU A 363 8.15 -4.19 28.09
CA LEU A 363 7.97 -5.08 29.24
C LEU A 363 9.21 -5.95 29.49
N LEU A 364 9.77 -6.53 28.43
CA LEU A 364 10.96 -7.38 28.54
C LEU A 364 12.14 -6.61 29.16
N PHE A 365 12.33 -5.35 28.78
CA PHE A 365 13.47 -4.54 29.22
C PHE A 365 13.30 -4.05 30.64
N ALA A 366 12.12 -3.51 30.96
CA ALA A 366 11.83 -3.02 32.29
C ALA A 366 11.92 -4.15 33.33
N LEU A 367 11.47 -5.35 32.97
CA LEU A 367 11.50 -6.55 33.82
C LEU A 367 12.74 -7.44 33.59
N GLY A 368 13.74 -6.96 32.85
CA GLY A 368 14.97 -7.71 32.55
C GLY A 368 16.00 -7.73 33.70
N GLY A 369 15.77 -6.97 34.76
CA GLY A 369 16.64 -6.88 35.94
C GLY A 369 17.76 -5.84 35.85
N PHE A 370 18.03 -5.25 34.68
CA PHE A 370 19.02 -4.18 34.51
C PHE A 370 18.45 -2.78 34.76
N ILE A 371 17.27 -2.49 34.18
CA ILE A 371 16.62 -1.17 34.31
C ILE A 371 16.04 -1.00 35.70
N LEU A 372 15.32 -2.02 36.18
CA LEU A 372 14.77 -2.08 37.52
C LEU A 372 15.36 -3.29 38.22
N ALA A 373 16.05 -3.05 39.33
CA ALA A 373 16.64 -4.13 40.12
C ALA A 373 15.54 -5.00 40.73
N ARG A 374 15.78 -6.31 40.84
CA ARG A 374 14.79 -7.29 41.31
C ARG A 374 14.15 -6.91 42.65
N GLU A 375 14.95 -6.36 43.57
CA GLU A 375 14.51 -5.99 44.92
C GLU A 375 13.63 -4.75 44.94
N ASP A 376 13.73 -3.91 43.91
CA ASP A 376 12.91 -2.71 43.75
C ASP A 376 11.60 -2.97 42.99
N ILE A 377 11.44 -4.17 42.39
CA ILE A 377 10.20 -4.60 41.76
C ILE A 377 9.13 -4.73 42.83
N LYS A 378 8.02 -4.00 42.67
CA LYS A 378 6.89 -4.08 43.59
C LYS A 378 6.35 -5.51 43.65
N LYS A 379 5.88 -5.93 44.84
CA LYS A 379 5.40 -7.31 45.09
C LYS A 379 4.32 -7.77 44.11
N TRP A 380 3.45 -6.86 43.64
CA TRP A 380 2.41 -7.18 42.66
C TRP A 380 2.90 -7.30 41.21
N TRP A 381 4.13 -6.89 40.90
CA TRP A 381 4.76 -7.00 39.57
C TRP A 381 5.84 -8.08 39.51
N ILE A 382 6.19 -8.72 40.62
CA ILE A 382 7.26 -9.73 40.68
C ILE A 382 6.99 -10.94 39.75
N TRP A 383 5.73 -11.31 39.52
CA TRP A 383 5.38 -12.37 38.58
C TRP A 383 5.81 -12.02 37.14
N GLY A 384 5.76 -10.75 36.75
CA GLY A 384 6.19 -10.28 35.44
C GLY A 384 7.69 -10.46 35.23
N TYR A 385 8.49 -10.29 36.28
CA TYR A 385 9.93 -10.59 36.27
C TYR A 385 10.19 -12.07 35.97
N TRP A 386 9.41 -12.97 36.57
CA TRP A 386 9.55 -14.43 36.38
C TRP A 386 9.04 -14.93 35.03
N ILE A 387 8.08 -14.25 34.40
CA ILE A 387 7.59 -14.60 33.06
C ILE A 387 8.47 -13.98 31.96
N SER A 388 9.30 -12.99 32.27
CA SER A 388 10.15 -12.32 31.28
C SER A 388 11.29 -13.23 30.78
N PRO A 389 11.33 -13.60 29.49
CA PRO A 389 12.48 -14.33 28.93
C PRO A 389 13.79 -13.54 29.01
N LEU A 390 13.73 -12.20 28.97
CA LEU A 390 14.94 -11.38 29.01
C LEU A 390 15.63 -11.44 30.38
N MET A 391 14.87 -11.60 31.47
CA MET A 391 15.41 -11.77 32.82
C MET A 391 16.37 -12.97 32.88
N TYR A 392 15.98 -14.09 32.29
CA TYR A 392 16.78 -15.31 32.25
C TYR A 392 18.04 -15.15 31.38
N GLY A 393 17.91 -14.50 30.22
CA GLY A 393 19.05 -14.19 29.35
C GLY A 393 20.05 -13.23 30.01
N GLN A 394 19.56 -12.18 30.65
CA GLN A 394 20.40 -11.19 31.34
C GLN A 394 21.11 -11.79 32.56
N ASN A 395 20.41 -12.55 33.39
CA ASN A 395 21.06 -13.21 34.53
C ASN A 395 22.12 -14.23 34.06
N ALA A 396 21.84 -15.02 33.02
CA ALA A 396 22.80 -15.99 32.51
C ALA A 396 24.06 -15.35 31.93
N ILE A 397 23.94 -14.24 31.18
CA ILE A 397 25.11 -13.58 30.57
C ILE A 397 25.98 -12.89 31.62
N VAL A 398 25.36 -12.24 32.61
CA VAL A 398 26.05 -11.51 33.68
C VAL A 398 26.73 -12.49 34.64
N VAL A 399 26.07 -13.57 35.06
CA VAL A 399 26.68 -14.63 35.88
C VAL A 399 27.85 -15.31 35.16
N ASN A 400 27.74 -15.51 33.85
CA ASN A 400 28.83 -16.08 33.05
C ASN A 400 30.06 -15.16 32.95
N GLU A 401 29.93 -13.85 33.08
CA GLU A 401 31.08 -12.93 33.07
C GLU A 401 31.63 -12.70 34.50
N PHE A 402 30.79 -12.29 35.45
CA PHE A 402 31.25 -11.83 36.76
C PHE A 402 31.71 -12.94 37.71
N LEU A 403 31.40 -14.20 37.43
CA LEU A 403 32.04 -15.34 38.11
C LEU A 403 33.38 -15.75 37.46
N GLY A 404 33.88 -14.97 36.51
CA GLY A 404 35.15 -15.13 35.80
C GLY A 404 36.38 -15.02 36.69
N ASN A 405 37.52 -15.49 36.19
CA ASN A 405 38.80 -15.39 36.89
C ASN A 405 39.24 -13.93 37.05
N ASN A 406 38.92 -13.08 36.08
CA ASN A 406 39.24 -11.65 36.10
C ASN A 406 38.50 -10.83 37.18
N TRP A 407 37.40 -11.36 37.72
CA TRP A 407 36.54 -10.69 38.70
C TRP A 407 36.71 -11.24 40.13
N LYS A 408 37.66 -12.15 40.35
CA LYS A 408 37.94 -12.79 41.65
C LYS A 408 38.73 -11.92 42.64
N LYS A 409 39.16 -10.72 42.24
CA LYS A 409 39.86 -9.77 43.12
C LYS A 409 38.96 -9.37 44.30
N VAL A 410 39.50 -9.33 45.51
CA VAL A 410 38.80 -8.88 46.71
C VAL A 410 39.26 -7.44 47.04
N LEU A 411 38.32 -6.52 47.23
CA LEU A 411 38.61 -5.13 47.57
C LEU A 411 38.97 -4.97 49.05
N PRO A 412 39.78 -3.97 49.44
CA PRO A 412 40.01 -3.65 50.85
C PRO A 412 38.66 -3.37 51.53
N ASN A 413 38.44 -3.93 52.73
CA ASN A 413 37.20 -3.83 53.52
C ASN A 413 35.97 -4.64 53.05
N LYS A 414 36.10 -5.57 52.08
CA LYS A 414 35.02 -6.50 51.70
C LYS A 414 35.49 -7.96 51.77
N SER A 415 34.64 -8.85 52.24
CA SER A 415 34.93 -10.29 52.39
C SER A 415 34.62 -11.11 51.13
N GLU A 416 33.90 -10.53 50.15
CA GLU A 416 33.46 -11.21 48.94
C GLU A 416 34.22 -10.75 47.69
N PRO A 417 34.37 -11.61 46.65
CA PRO A 417 34.96 -11.21 45.38
C PRO A 417 34.22 -10.02 44.73
N LEU A 418 34.96 -9.20 43.99
CA LEU A 418 34.45 -8.03 43.28
C LEU A 418 33.25 -8.39 42.38
N GLY A 419 33.34 -9.50 41.64
CA GLY A 419 32.24 -9.97 40.78
C GLY A 419 30.95 -10.28 41.54
N VAL A 420 31.04 -10.88 42.74
CA VAL A 420 29.86 -11.16 43.58
C VAL A 420 29.28 -9.87 44.14
N THR A 421 30.13 -8.92 44.51
CA THR A 421 29.72 -7.59 44.97
C THR A 421 28.95 -6.83 43.89
N VAL A 422 29.42 -6.89 42.62
CA VAL A 422 28.72 -6.27 41.47
C VAL A 422 27.36 -6.93 41.24
N LEU A 423 27.30 -8.27 41.26
CA LEU A 423 26.03 -9.02 41.11
C LEU A 423 25.00 -8.62 42.17
N LYS A 424 25.39 -8.58 43.45
CA LYS A 424 24.52 -8.18 44.55
C LYS A 424 24.08 -6.72 44.46
N SER A 425 25.00 -5.81 44.11
CA SER A 425 24.69 -4.37 44.00
C SER A 425 23.60 -4.05 42.98
N ARG A 426 23.41 -4.91 41.97
CA ARG A 426 22.40 -4.77 40.92
C ARG A 426 21.22 -5.76 41.07
N GLY A 427 21.19 -6.54 42.16
CA GLY A 427 20.12 -7.52 42.42
C GLY A 427 20.11 -8.76 41.53
N PHE A 428 21.23 -9.09 40.87
CA PHE A 428 21.37 -10.31 40.07
C PHE A 428 21.67 -11.54 40.94
N PHE A 429 21.39 -12.73 40.41
CA PHE A 429 21.73 -13.98 41.10
C PHE A 429 23.24 -14.22 41.10
N THR A 430 23.75 -14.84 42.17
CA THR A 430 25.19 -15.03 42.40
C THR A 430 25.70 -16.43 42.10
N HIS A 431 24.80 -17.42 41.93
CA HIS A 431 25.17 -18.81 41.73
C HIS A 431 25.35 -19.19 40.26
N ALA A 432 26.38 -19.97 39.95
CA ALA A 432 26.73 -20.36 38.58
C ALA A 432 25.67 -21.19 37.83
N TYR A 433 24.82 -21.94 38.53
CA TYR A 433 23.78 -22.78 37.90
C TYR A 433 22.70 -21.96 37.17
N TRP A 434 22.55 -20.67 37.50
CA TRP A 434 21.62 -19.76 36.83
C TRP A 434 21.90 -19.58 35.35
N TYR A 435 23.14 -19.83 34.91
CA TYR A 435 23.47 -19.90 33.49
C TYR A 435 22.66 -20.98 32.76
N TRP A 436 22.62 -22.21 33.29
CA TRP A 436 21.91 -23.33 32.67
C TRP A 436 20.40 -23.19 32.79
N ILE A 437 19.91 -22.58 33.88
CA ILE A 437 18.50 -22.19 33.97
C ILE A 437 18.14 -21.21 32.85
N GLY A 438 18.98 -20.21 32.59
CA GLY A 438 18.74 -19.25 31.51
C GLY A 438 18.74 -19.88 30.12
N VAL A 439 19.63 -20.83 29.87
CA VAL A 439 19.66 -21.65 28.64
C VAL A 439 18.37 -22.46 28.49
N GLY A 440 17.98 -23.21 29.53
CA GLY A 440 16.77 -24.03 29.52
C GLY A 440 15.50 -23.22 29.33
N ALA A 441 15.38 -22.09 30.04
CA ALA A 441 14.27 -21.16 29.90
C ALA A 441 14.17 -20.59 28.48
N SER A 442 15.30 -20.16 27.90
CA SER A 442 15.34 -19.64 26.52
C SER A 442 14.83 -20.68 25.51
N VAL A 443 15.23 -21.95 25.65
CA VAL A 443 14.72 -23.05 24.82
C VAL A 443 13.21 -23.23 25.00
N GLY A 444 12.72 -23.22 26.25
CA GLY A 444 11.29 -23.31 26.55
C GLY A 444 10.47 -22.20 25.86
N PHE A 445 10.94 -20.95 25.93
CA PHE A 445 10.28 -19.82 25.25
C PHE A 445 10.31 -19.93 23.73
N ILE A 446 11.39 -20.45 23.13
CA ILE A 446 11.45 -20.72 21.69
C ILE A 446 10.32 -21.66 21.27
N PHE A 447 10.12 -22.77 21.99
CA PHE A 447 9.02 -23.70 21.70
C PHE A 447 7.65 -23.06 21.92
N LEU A 448 7.47 -22.36 23.05
CA LEU A 448 6.22 -21.69 23.38
C LEU A 448 5.77 -20.73 22.26
N PHE A 449 6.65 -19.84 21.82
CA PHE A 449 6.30 -18.87 20.79
C PHE A 449 6.13 -19.49 19.41
N ASN A 450 6.91 -20.50 19.01
CA ASN A 450 6.70 -21.19 17.73
C ASN A 450 5.41 -22.04 17.71
N ILE A 451 5.03 -22.64 18.83
CA ILE A 451 3.72 -23.32 18.98
C ILE A 451 2.60 -22.29 18.90
N GLY A 452 2.71 -21.18 19.64
CA GLY A 452 1.76 -20.08 19.59
C GLY A 452 1.60 -19.51 18.18
N PHE A 453 2.70 -19.34 17.44
CA PHE A 453 2.71 -18.92 16.04
C PHE A 453 1.94 -19.90 15.14
N THR A 454 2.17 -21.20 15.32
CA THR A 454 1.48 -22.26 14.56
C THR A 454 -0.02 -22.27 14.85
N ILE A 455 -0.41 -22.10 16.12
CA ILE A 455 -1.82 -22.01 16.54
C ILE A 455 -2.48 -20.76 15.95
N ALA A 456 -1.83 -19.60 16.05
CA ALA A 456 -2.32 -18.34 15.50
C ALA A 456 -2.60 -18.46 13.99
N LEU A 457 -1.66 -19.04 13.24
CA LEU A 457 -1.85 -19.29 11.80
C LEU A 457 -2.96 -20.29 11.48
N SER A 458 -3.23 -21.25 12.38
CA SER A 458 -4.26 -22.27 12.18
C SER A 458 -5.67 -21.75 12.39
N TYR A 459 -5.88 -20.81 13.31
CA TYR A 459 -7.22 -20.38 13.73
C TYR A 459 -7.58 -18.93 13.38
N LEU A 460 -6.59 -18.04 13.19
CA LEU A 460 -6.88 -16.64 12.86
C LEU A 460 -7.05 -16.46 11.36
N ASN A 461 -7.98 -15.58 10.98
CA ASN A 461 -8.23 -15.16 9.60
C ASN A 461 -7.76 -13.70 9.38
N PRO A 462 -7.59 -13.25 8.12
CA PRO A 462 -7.27 -11.85 7.81
C PRO A 462 -8.19 -10.83 8.51
N PHE A 463 -7.70 -9.62 8.76
CA PHE A 463 -8.56 -8.52 9.21
C PHE A 463 -9.37 -7.96 8.04
N GLY A 464 -10.69 -7.91 8.20
CA GLY A 464 -11.63 -7.35 7.21
C GLY A 464 -12.37 -8.41 6.40
N LYS A 465 -13.62 -8.10 6.04
CA LYS A 465 -14.36 -8.79 4.98
C LYS A 465 -14.28 -7.91 3.74
N SER A 466 -13.97 -8.48 2.57
CA SER A 466 -14.10 -7.79 1.29
C SER A 466 -15.58 -7.53 1.02
N GLN A 467 -16.10 -6.40 1.49
CA GLN A 467 -17.46 -5.97 1.19
C GLN A 467 -17.37 -4.71 0.34
N SER A 468 -17.87 -4.80 -0.88
CA SER A 468 -18.15 -3.64 -1.73
C SER A 468 -19.29 -2.83 -1.12
N THR A 469 -19.17 -1.50 -1.13
CA THR A 469 -20.27 -0.62 -0.69
C THR A 469 -21.47 -0.82 -1.63
N LYS A 470 -22.60 -1.32 -1.12
CA LYS A 470 -23.85 -1.37 -1.89
C LYS A 470 -24.32 0.06 -2.12
N SER A 471 -24.76 0.36 -3.34
CA SER A 471 -25.41 1.64 -3.65
C SER A 471 -26.76 1.69 -2.93
N ASP A 472 -27.01 2.78 -2.21
CA ASP A 472 -28.35 3.09 -1.68
C ASP A 472 -29.21 3.55 -2.87
N GLU A 473 -29.73 2.62 -3.66
CA GLU A 473 -30.90 2.93 -4.49
C GLU A 473 -32.15 2.89 -3.59
N PRO A 474 -33.04 3.89 -3.65
CA PRO A 474 -34.31 3.80 -2.96
C PRO A 474 -35.11 2.66 -3.57
N GLU A 475 -35.22 1.54 -2.85
CA GLU A 475 -36.22 0.50 -3.11
C GLU A 475 -37.60 1.14 -2.96
N SER A 476 -38.17 1.64 -4.05
CA SER A 476 -39.56 2.02 -4.11
C SER A 476 -40.42 0.76 -4.08
N ASN A 477 -40.62 0.20 -2.89
CA ASN A 477 -41.71 -0.71 -2.58
C ASN A 477 -43.03 0.06 -2.63
N GLU A 478 -43.49 0.41 -3.82
CA GLU A 478 -44.88 0.77 -4.08
C GLU A 478 -45.47 -0.17 -5.12
N GLN A 479 -45.82 -1.37 -4.68
CA GLN A 479 -46.90 -2.15 -5.29
C GLN A 479 -47.47 -3.11 -4.25
N GLY A 480 -48.58 -2.71 -3.63
CA GLY A 480 -49.22 -3.54 -2.60
C GLY A 480 -50.47 -3.02 -1.91
N LYS A 481 -51.21 -2.05 -2.46
CA LYS A 481 -52.62 -1.80 -2.10
C LYS A 481 -53.43 -1.39 -3.33
N ARG A 482 -53.69 -2.36 -4.22
CA ARG A 482 -54.88 -2.31 -5.07
C ARG A 482 -55.98 -3.10 -4.36
N THR A 483 -56.88 -2.38 -3.70
CA THR A 483 -58.24 -2.84 -3.46
C THR A 483 -59.19 -1.81 -4.03
N GLY A 484 -60.23 -2.32 -4.69
CA GLY A 484 -61.02 -1.62 -5.70
C GLY A 484 -61.67 -0.32 -5.27
N GLY A 485 -61.78 0.58 -6.24
CA GLY A 485 -62.54 1.82 -6.17
C GLY A 485 -62.25 2.64 -7.42
N GLY A 486 -63.09 2.51 -8.46
CA GLY A 486 -62.93 3.23 -9.71
C GLY A 486 -62.91 4.74 -9.51
N ILE A 487 -62.04 5.44 -10.25
CA ILE A 487 -62.04 6.90 -10.29
C ILE A 487 -62.20 7.32 -11.74
N GLN A 488 -63.38 7.92 -11.98
CA GLN A 488 -63.80 8.59 -13.19
C GLN A 488 -62.87 9.75 -13.54
N LEU A 489 -62.57 9.88 -14.83
CA LEU A 489 -62.16 11.14 -15.44
C LEU A 489 -63.12 12.26 -15.01
N THR A 490 -62.58 13.38 -14.55
CA THR A 490 -63.32 14.64 -14.52
C THR A 490 -62.50 15.72 -15.21
N GLN A 491 -62.92 16.04 -16.43
CA GLN A 491 -62.75 17.36 -17.02
C GLN A 491 -63.35 18.40 -16.08
N ARG A 492 -62.69 19.56 -15.93
CA ARG A 492 -63.40 20.82 -15.70
C ARG A 492 -62.62 21.99 -16.26
N GLU A 493 -63.24 22.62 -17.25
CA GLU A 493 -62.87 23.86 -17.89
C GLU A 493 -63.08 25.09 -16.98
N ASN A 494 -62.25 26.11 -17.23
CA ASN A 494 -62.50 27.56 -17.25
C ASN A 494 -63.29 28.27 -16.13
N SER A 495 -62.66 29.26 -15.50
CA SER A 495 -63.14 30.67 -15.52
C SER A 495 -62.15 31.69 -14.90
N SER A 496 -61.67 32.57 -15.79
CA SER A 496 -61.48 34.03 -15.67
C SER A 496 -60.86 34.72 -14.43
N SER A 497 -59.79 35.45 -14.77
CA SER A 497 -59.47 36.87 -14.46
C SER A 497 -58.94 37.28 -13.07
N GLN A 498 -57.65 37.62 -13.03
CA GLN A 498 -57.23 39.03 -12.85
C GLN A 498 -55.79 39.27 -13.32
N ARG A 499 -55.59 40.49 -13.83
CA ARG A 499 -54.47 40.99 -14.66
C ARG A 499 -53.20 41.30 -13.84
N GLY A 500 -52.05 41.07 -14.48
CA GLY A 500 -50.76 41.67 -14.12
C GLY A 500 -49.71 41.29 -15.15
N SER A 501 -49.51 42.15 -16.15
CA SER A 501 -48.65 41.96 -17.32
C SER A 501 -47.15 42.02 -16.99
N THR A 502 -46.38 40.99 -17.37
CA THR A 502 -45.17 41.13 -18.19
C THR A 502 -44.73 39.77 -18.74
N SER A 503 -45.22 39.45 -19.93
CA SER A 503 -44.81 38.32 -20.76
C SER A 503 -43.78 38.76 -21.78
N SER A 504 -42.52 38.31 -21.64
CA SER A 504 -41.59 38.07 -22.76
C SER A 504 -40.26 37.51 -22.26
N ALA A 505 -40.19 36.22 -21.86
CA ALA A 505 -38.90 35.53 -21.69
C ALA A 505 -38.93 33.99 -21.58
N ILE A 506 -40.08 33.30 -21.56
CA ILE A 506 -40.11 31.88 -21.11
C ILE A 506 -40.64 30.89 -22.17
N GLU A 507 -40.67 31.27 -23.44
CA GLU A 507 -41.05 30.35 -24.55
C GLU A 507 -39.90 30.00 -25.50
N ALA A 508 -38.67 29.89 -24.97
CA ALA A 508 -37.51 29.37 -25.71
C ALA A 508 -36.74 28.23 -25.00
N SER A 509 -37.26 27.63 -23.93
CA SER A 509 -36.49 26.67 -23.10
C SER A 509 -36.80 25.18 -23.32
N ARG A 510 -37.33 24.77 -24.48
CA ARG A 510 -37.57 23.34 -24.76
C ARG A 510 -36.64 22.67 -25.78
N ASN A 511 -35.58 23.35 -26.22
CA ASN A 511 -34.48 22.71 -26.95
C ASN A 511 -33.16 23.42 -26.65
N GLY A 512 -32.31 22.81 -25.82
CA GLY A 512 -30.96 23.30 -25.56
C GLY A 512 -30.17 22.32 -24.71
N LYS A 513 -29.13 21.73 -25.30
CA LYS A 513 -28.08 21.00 -24.57
C LYS A 513 -27.63 21.89 -23.40
N ARG A 514 -27.85 21.47 -22.14
CA ARG A 514 -27.33 22.18 -20.97
C ARG A 514 -25.80 22.17 -21.07
N GLY A 515 -25.20 23.32 -21.38
CA GLY A 515 -23.75 23.49 -21.29
C GLY A 515 -23.31 23.44 -19.81
N MET A 516 -22.08 23.01 -19.57
CA MET A 516 -21.47 23.01 -18.23
C MET A 516 -21.44 24.44 -17.65
N VAL A 517 -21.63 24.59 -16.34
CA VAL A 517 -21.62 25.89 -15.64
C VAL A 517 -20.30 26.64 -15.81
N LEU A 518 -19.18 25.93 -15.90
CA LEU A 518 -17.87 26.51 -16.19
C LEU A 518 -17.52 26.37 -17.68
N PRO A 519 -17.33 27.48 -18.41
CA PRO A 519 -16.87 27.43 -19.79
C PRO A 519 -15.43 26.91 -19.86
N PHE A 520 -15.09 26.21 -20.94
CA PHE A 520 -13.72 25.81 -21.26
C PHE A 520 -13.41 26.14 -22.72
N GLU A 521 -12.15 26.37 -23.04
CA GLU A 521 -11.69 26.59 -24.41
C GLU A 521 -11.35 25.24 -25.06
N GLN A 522 -11.84 25.01 -26.27
CA GLN A 522 -11.56 23.80 -27.03
C GLN A 522 -10.15 23.87 -27.62
N HIS A 523 -9.31 22.86 -27.36
CA HIS A 523 -7.93 22.84 -27.83
C HIS A 523 -7.60 21.53 -28.53
N SER A 524 -6.98 21.62 -29.71
CA SER A 524 -6.35 20.48 -30.37
C SER A 524 -4.91 20.28 -29.88
N ILE A 525 -4.42 19.04 -29.96
CA ILE A 525 -3.00 18.71 -29.80
C ILE A 525 -2.50 18.10 -31.09
N THR A 526 -1.35 18.56 -31.57
CA THR A 526 -0.65 17.98 -32.72
C THR A 526 0.77 17.62 -32.34
N PHE A 527 1.28 16.57 -32.97
CA PHE A 527 2.64 16.10 -32.76
C PHE A 527 3.21 15.58 -34.08
N ASP A 528 4.47 15.91 -34.35
CA ASP A 528 5.12 15.62 -35.62
C ASP A 528 6.52 15.06 -35.38
N GLU A 529 6.79 13.90 -36.00
CA GLU A 529 8.06 13.17 -35.94
C GLU A 529 8.57 12.91 -34.51
N ILE A 530 7.67 12.48 -33.61
CA ILE A 530 8.04 12.20 -32.22
C ILE A 530 8.93 10.95 -32.13
N ILE A 531 10.14 11.14 -31.62
CA ILE A 531 11.09 10.07 -31.30
C ILE A 531 11.32 10.07 -29.80
N TYR A 532 11.23 8.88 -29.19
CA TYR A 532 11.55 8.69 -27.78
C TYR A 532 12.56 7.56 -27.63
N SER A 533 13.68 7.86 -26.97
CA SER A 533 14.75 6.90 -26.71
C SER A 533 15.14 6.87 -25.24
N VAL A 534 15.55 5.69 -24.77
CA VAL A 534 16.07 5.47 -23.42
C VAL A 534 17.45 4.84 -23.50
N ASP A 535 18.27 5.00 -22.47
CA ASP A 535 19.56 4.31 -22.40
C ASP A 535 19.35 2.79 -22.41
N MET A 536 20.20 2.06 -23.13
CA MET A 536 20.04 0.63 -23.31
C MET A 536 20.12 -0.11 -21.96
N PRO A 537 19.11 -0.93 -21.58
CA PRO A 537 19.13 -1.67 -20.33
C PRO A 537 20.36 -2.59 -20.21
N GLN A 538 20.94 -2.68 -19.01
CA GLN A 538 22.12 -3.52 -18.76
C GLN A 538 21.91 -4.98 -19.17
N GLU A 539 20.72 -5.52 -18.90
CA GLU A 539 20.32 -6.89 -19.27
C GLU A 539 20.38 -7.14 -20.78
N MET A 540 20.07 -6.13 -21.62
CA MET A 540 20.15 -6.24 -23.09
C MET A 540 21.57 -6.01 -23.61
N LYS A 541 22.36 -5.15 -22.97
CA LYS A 541 23.80 -5.03 -23.27
C LYS A 541 24.54 -6.35 -23.00
N GLU A 542 24.20 -7.05 -21.93
CA GLU A 542 24.73 -8.39 -21.61
C GLU A 542 24.33 -9.46 -22.64
N GLN A 543 23.20 -9.27 -23.34
CA GLN A 543 22.75 -10.13 -24.45
C GLN A 543 23.41 -9.79 -25.80
N GLY A 544 24.37 -8.85 -25.84
CA GLY A 544 25.18 -8.55 -27.03
C GLY A 544 24.67 -7.41 -27.91
N VAL A 545 23.71 -6.61 -27.45
CA VAL A 545 23.25 -5.42 -28.21
C VAL A 545 24.28 -4.30 -28.06
N LEU A 546 24.88 -3.89 -29.19
CA LEU A 546 25.97 -2.89 -29.26
C LEU A 546 25.47 -1.43 -29.23
N GLU A 547 24.19 -1.19 -29.43
CA GLU A 547 23.62 0.16 -29.43
C GLU A 547 23.54 0.74 -28.00
N ASP A 548 23.80 2.04 -27.87
CA ASP A 548 23.76 2.72 -26.58
C ASP A 548 22.36 3.17 -26.16
N LYS A 549 21.44 3.33 -27.12
CA LYS A 549 20.07 3.80 -26.88
C LYS A 549 19.04 2.85 -27.49
N LEU A 550 18.01 2.54 -26.72
CA LEU A 550 16.83 1.83 -27.20
C LEU A 550 15.77 2.85 -27.64
N VAL A 551 15.47 2.86 -28.94
CA VAL A 551 14.40 3.71 -29.49
C VAL A 551 13.05 3.01 -29.33
N LEU A 552 12.14 3.64 -28.60
CA LEU A 552 10.81 3.12 -28.29
C LEU A 552 9.70 3.72 -29.16
N LEU A 553 9.88 4.94 -29.67
CA LEU A 553 9.00 5.60 -30.65
C LEU A 553 9.86 6.09 -31.83
N LYS A 554 9.44 5.80 -33.07
CA LYS A 554 10.23 6.03 -34.28
C LYS A 554 9.54 7.01 -35.25
N GLY A 555 9.49 8.29 -34.88
CA GLY A 555 8.97 9.36 -35.77
C GLY A 555 7.44 9.34 -35.89
N VAL A 556 6.74 9.22 -34.76
CA VAL A 556 5.28 9.10 -34.71
C VAL A 556 4.62 10.48 -34.91
N SER A 557 3.59 10.57 -35.76
CA SER A 557 2.94 11.83 -36.15
C SER A 557 1.42 11.73 -36.09
N GLY A 558 0.75 12.75 -35.56
CA GLY A 558 -0.71 12.74 -35.43
C GLY A 558 -1.31 14.02 -34.86
N ALA A 559 -2.64 14.04 -34.80
CA ALA A 559 -3.41 15.13 -34.21
C ALA A 559 -4.64 14.59 -33.47
N PHE A 560 -4.96 15.16 -32.31
CA PHE A 560 -6.23 14.92 -31.61
C PHE A 560 -7.04 16.21 -31.57
N ARG A 561 -8.33 16.10 -31.90
CA ARG A 561 -9.22 17.25 -32.17
C ARG A 561 -10.33 17.39 -31.13
N PRO A 562 -10.87 18.60 -30.89
CA PRO A 562 -12.02 18.78 -29.99
C PRO A 562 -13.27 18.06 -30.50
N GLY A 563 -14.05 17.46 -29.58
CA GLY A 563 -15.29 16.76 -29.91
C GLY A 563 -15.11 15.41 -30.61
N VAL A 564 -13.87 14.94 -30.75
CA VAL A 564 -13.52 13.66 -31.37
C VAL A 564 -12.97 12.73 -30.30
N LEU A 565 -13.52 11.52 -30.22
CA LEU A 565 -13.04 10.46 -29.35
C LEU A 565 -12.06 9.56 -30.14
N THR A 566 -10.77 9.66 -29.82
CA THR A 566 -9.71 8.91 -30.50
C THR A 566 -9.30 7.69 -29.69
N ALA A 567 -9.29 6.51 -30.32
CA ALA A 567 -8.77 5.27 -29.75
C ALA A 567 -7.28 5.10 -30.10
N LEU A 568 -6.42 4.91 -29.10
CA LEU A 568 -5.01 4.56 -29.29
C LEU A 568 -4.83 3.06 -29.05
N MET A 569 -4.65 2.30 -30.12
CA MET A 569 -4.59 0.83 -30.09
C MET A 569 -3.29 0.29 -30.68
N GLY A 570 -3.05 -0.99 -30.44
CA GLY A 570 -1.84 -1.69 -30.87
C GLY A 570 -1.47 -2.82 -29.93
N VAL A 571 -0.60 -3.72 -30.36
CA VAL A 571 -0.16 -4.85 -29.53
C VAL A 571 0.58 -4.41 -28.26
N SER A 572 0.69 -5.30 -27.27
CA SER A 572 1.52 -5.08 -26.09
C SER A 572 2.97 -4.80 -26.49
N GLY A 573 3.54 -3.70 -25.97
CA GLY A 573 4.89 -3.27 -26.34
C GLY A 573 4.98 -2.42 -27.62
N ALA A 574 3.86 -2.00 -28.21
CA ALA A 574 3.84 -1.07 -29.35
C ALA A 574 4.22 0.39 -29.01
N GLY A 575 4.32 0.74 -27.72
CA GLY A 575 4.67 2.10 -27.29
C GLY A 575 3.47 3.01 -26.98
N LYS A 576 2.24 2.50 -26.93
CA LYS A 576 1.00 3.27 -26.64
C LYS A 576 1.10 4.17 -25.39
N THR A 577 1.33 3.57 -24.22
CA THR A 577 1.50 4.30 -22.95
C THR A 577 2.73 5.21 -22.99
N THR A 578 3.75 4.84 -23.75
CA THR A 578 4.96 5.68 -23.91
C THR A 578 4.64 6.95 -24.71
N LEU A 579 3.92 6.84 -25.82
CA LEU A 579 3.44 7.98 -26.60
C LEU A 579 2.56 8.88 -25.75
N MET A 580 1.58 8.30 -25.05
CA MET A 580 0.67 9.06 -24.20
C MET A 580 1.38 9.77 -23.04
N ASP A 581 2.35 9.13 -22.39
CA ASP A 581 3.19 9.76 -21.36
C ASP A 581 4.06 10.89 -21.92
N VAL A 582 4.58 10.75 -23.14
CA VAL A 582 5.37 11.80 -23.82
C VAL A 582 4.47 13.00 -24.15
N LEU A 583 3.29 12.76 -24.72
CA LEU A 583 2.32 13.80 -25.04
C LEU A 583 1.76 14.49 -23.80
N ALA A 584 1.54 13.77 -22.71
CA ALA A 584 1.18 14.34 -21.41
C ALA A 584 2.36 15.01 -20.69
N GLY A 585 3.60 14.71 -21.11
CA GLY A 585 4.84 15.19 -20.51
C GLY A 585 5.11 14.67 -19.10
N ARG A 586 4.82 13.38 -18.91
CA ARG A 586 4.96 12.65 -17.64
C ARG A 586 6.25 11.81 -17.57
N LYS A 587 6.98 11.69 -18.67
CA LYS A 587 8.30 11.02 -18.69
C LYS A 587 9.31 11.82 -17.88
N THR A 588 9.95 11.15 -16.92
CA THR A 588 10.95 11.72 -16.01
C THR A 588 12.39 11.45 -16.46
N GLY A 589 12.58 10.67 -17.52
CA GLY A 589 13.87 10.39 -18.15
C GLY A 589 13.69 10.05 -19.63
N GLY A 590 14.79 9.67 -20.30
CA GLY A 590 14.83 9.46 -21.74
C GLY A 590 14.98 10.76 -22.54
N TYR A 591 15.16 10.62 -23.85
CA TYR A 591 15.33 11.74 -24.78
C TYR A 591 14.10 11.81 -25.68
N ILE A 592 13.48 12.99 -25.77
CA ILE A 592 12.32 13.27 -26.61
C ILE A 592 12.78 14.22 -27.71
N GLU A 593 12.54 13.83 -28.97
CA GLU A 593 12.76 14.64 -30.16
C GLU A 593 11.44 14.78 -30.94
N GLY A 594 11.32 15.80 -31.79
CA GLY A 594 10.11 16.14 -32.53
C GLY A 594 9.36 17.34 -31.94
N ASN A 595 8.23 17.70 -32.55
CA ASN A 595 7.47 18.91 -32.20
C ASN A 595 6.09 18.57 -31.66
N ILE A 596 5.66 19.24 -30.58
CA ILE A 596 4.31 19.13 -30.03
C ILE A 596 3.72 20.54 -29.93
N THR A 597 2.55 20.76 -30.55
CA THR A 597 1.83 22.04 -30.47
C THR A 597 0.40 21.86 -29.95
N ILE A 598 -0.09 22.86 -29.22
CA ILE A 598 -1.45 22.97 -28.71
C ILE A 598 -2.14 24.11 -29.45
N SER A 599 -3.13 23.79 -30.29
CA SER A 599 -3.84 24.77 -31.12
C SER A 599 -2.91 25.73 -31.91
N GLY A 600 -1.80 25.19 -32.40
CA GLY A 600 -0.79 25.91 -33.19
C GLY A 600 0.32 26.60 -32.39
N TYR A 601 0.27 26.59 -31.05
CA TYR A 601 1.32 27.14 -30.20
C TYR A 601 2.22 26.03 -29.63
N PRO A 602 3.54 26.23 -29.46
CA PRO A 602 4.41 25.24 -28.84
C PRO A 602 3.94 24.85 -27.44
N LYS A 603 3.93 23.54 -27.14
CA LYS A 603 3.50 23.03 -25.83
C LYS A 603 4.44 23.50 -24.71
N LYS A 604 3.93 24.30 -23.77
CA LYS A 604 4.63 24.66 -22.53
C LYS A 604 4.41 23.59 -21.45
N GLN A 605 5.44 22.80 -21.17
CA GLN A 605 5.33 21.64 -20.28
C GLN A 605 4.91 22.01 -18.84
N GLU A 606 5.39 23.13 -18.30
CA GLU A 606 5.16 23.51 -16.90
C GLU A 606 3.67 23.75 -16.60
N THR A 607 2.95 24.37 -17.54
CA THR A 607 1.55 24.78 -17.36
C THR A 607 0.55 23.86 -18.06
N PHE A 608 1.02 22.87 -18.84
CA PHE A 608 0.15 21.97 -19.61
C PHE A 608 -0.87 21.22 -18.74
N ALA A 609 -0.47 20.79 -17.54
CA ALA A 609 -1.36 20.12 -16.58
C ALA A 609 -2.60 20.93 -16.16
N ARG A 610 -2.60 22.26 -16.39
CA ARG A 610 -3.75 23.13 -16.11
C ARG A 610 -4.89 23.00 -17.11
N ILE A 611 -4.58 22.55 -18.34
CA ILE A 611 -5.57 22.37 -19.42
C ILE A 611 -5.76 20.89 -19.78
N SER A 612 -4.96 19.99 -19.22
CA SER A 612 -5.01 18.56 -19.48
C SER A 612 -5.42 17.74 -18.25
N GLY A 613 -6.27 16.73 -18.43
CA GLY A 613 -6.53 15.65 -17.47
C GLY A 613 -5.81 14.37 -17.88
N TYR A 614 -5.37 13.56 -16.92
CA TYR A 614 -4.76 12.24 -17.20
C TYR A 614 -5.31 11.19 -16.24
N CYS A 615 -6.12 10.27 -16.76
CA CYS A 615 -6.60 9.10 -16.02
C CYS A 615 -5.57 7.98 -16.15
N GLU A 616 -4.93 7.60 -15.03
CA GLU A 616 -3.98 6.49 -14.99
C GLU A 616 -4.68 5.13 -15.05
N GLN A 617 -3.96 4.10 -15.52
CA GLN A 617 -4.45 2.71 -15.51
C GLN A 617 -4.81 2.24 -14.09
N ASN A 618 -3.96 2.57 -13.10
CA ASN A 618 -4.19 2.26 -11.69
C ASN A 618 -4.94 3.40 -11.00
N ASP A 619 -6.09 3.08 -10.42
CA ASP A 619 -6.94 4.06 -9.75
C ASP A 619 -6.47 4.38 -8.32
N ILE A 620 -5.55 5.33 -8.19
CA ILE A 620 -4.93 5.73 -6.92
C ILE A 620 -5.65 6.94 -6.30
N HIS A 621 -6.23 6.73 -5.13
CA HIS A 621 -6.94 7.74 -4.34
C HIS A 621 -6.67 7.56 -2.84
N SER A 622 -6.83 8.63 -2.05
CA SER A 622 -6.75 8.53 -0.58
C SER A 622 -7.89 7.64 -0.05
N PRO A 623 -7.61 6.62 0.78
CA PRO A 623 -8.62 5.62 1.14
C PRO A 623 -9.67 6.11 2.15
N HIS A 624 -9.35 7.13 2.95
CA HIS A 624 -10.18 7.59 4.07
C HIS A 624 -11.03 8.83 3.76
N VAL A 625 -11.09 9.27 2.50
CA VAL A 625 -11.96 10.37 2.03
C VAL A 625 -13.17 9.79 1.29
N THR A 626 -14.25 10.57 1.19
CA THR A 626 -15.42 10.20 0.38
C THR A 626 -15.25 10.56 -1.10
N VAL A 627 -16.15 10.05 -1.95
CA VAL A 627 -16.25 10.45 -3.36
C VAL A 627 -16.36 11.97 -3.49
N TYR A 628 -17.33 12.60 -2.82
CA TYR A 628 -17.53 14.05 -2.89
C TYR A 628 -16.32 14.85 -2.38
N GLU A 629 -15.71 14.41 -1.28
CA GLU A 629 -14.53 15.08 -0.73
C GLU A 629 -13.31 15.00 -1.66
N SER A 630 -13.16 13.88 -2.37
CA SER A 630 -12.11 13.70 -3.38
C SER A 630 -12.28 14.69 -4.54
N LEU A 631 -13.52 14.86 -5.01
CA LEU A 631 -13.86 15.85 -6.04
C LEU A 631 -13.67 17.28 -5.55
N LEU A 632 -14.14 17.60 -4.34
CA LEU A 632 -13.97 18.92 -3.74
C LEU A 632 -12.49 19.29 -3.56
N TYR A 633 -11.66 18.34 -3.13
CA TYR A 633 -10.22 18.53 -3.00
C TYR A 633 -9.56 18.82 -4.34
N SER A 634 -9.91 18.06 -5.39
CA SER A 634 -9.44 18.31 -6.76
C SER A 634 -9.87 19.68 -7.28
N ALA A 635 -11.16 20.01 -7.12
CA ALA A 635 -11.74 21.29 -7.53
C ALA A 635 -11.03 22.46 -6.87
N TRP A 636 -10.79 22.37 -5.56
CA TRP A 636 -10.18 23.43 -4.78
C TRP A 636 -8.78 23.75 -5.26
N LEU A 637 -8.01 22.76 -5.66
CA LEU A 637 -6.60 22.92 -6.04
C LEU A 637 -6.39 23.24 -7.52
N ARG A 638 -7.26 22.73 -8.41
CA ARG A 638 -7.08 22.81 -9.86
C ARG A 638 -7.90 23.91 -10.54
N LEU A 639 -9.07 24.28 -10.01
CA LEU A 639 -9.85 25.41 -10.56
C LEU A 639 -9.18 26.74 -10.23
N SER A 640 -9.47 27.76 -11.04
CA SER A 640 -8.90 29.10 -10.86
C SER A 640 -9.39 29.74 -9.56
N SER A 641 -8.58 30.65 -8.99
CA SER A 641 -8.94 31.37 -7.77
C SER A 641 -10.13 32.33 -7.93
N GLY A 642 -10.53 32.63 -9.17
CA GLY A 642 -11.70 33.47 -9.46
C GLY A 642 -13.04 32.74 -9.37
N VAL A 643 -13.04 31.40 -9.27
CA VAL A 643 -14.28 30.62 -9.11
C VAL A 643 -14.68 30.59 -7.65
N ASP A 644 -15.87 31.14 -7.36
CA ASP A 644 -16.44 31.17 -6.03
C ASP A 644 -16.84 29.75 -5.55
N SER A 645 -17.11 29.65 -4.24
CA SER A 645 -17.40 28.36 -3.59
C SER A 645 -18.73 27.75 -4.04
N GLU A 646 -19.74 28.56 -4.38
CA GLU A 646 -21.04 28.05 -4.82
C GLU A 646 -20.96 27.52 -6.24
N THR A 647 -20.36 28.29 -7.17
CA THR A 647 -20.10 27.84 -8.53
C THR A 647 -19.26 26.57 -8.56
N ARG A 648 -18.26 26.46 -7.69
CA ARG A 648 -17.47 25.23 -7.52
C ARG A 648 -18.32 24.04 -7.10
N LYS A 649 -19.23 24.21 -6.14
CA LYS A 649 -20.12 23.14 -5.69
C LYS A 649 -21.08 22.72 -6.79
N MET A 650 -21.71 23.68 -7.47
CA MET A 650 -22.60 23.41 -8.62
C MET A 650 -21.86 22.61 -9.70
N PHE A 651 -20.63 23.00 -10.03
CA PHE A 651 -19.80 22.28 -10.98
C PHE A 651 -19.47 20.84 -10.54
N ILE A 652 -19.21 20.61 -9.25
CA ILE A 652 -19.00 19.26 -8.72
C ILE A 652 -20.27 18.41 -8.86
N GLU A 653 -21.46 18.98 -8.59
CA GLU A 653 -22.74 18.26 -8.79
C GLU A 653 -22.94 17.88 -10.26
N GLU A 654 -22.68 18.80 -11.19
CA GLU A 654 -22.79 18.52 -12.63
C GLU A 654 -21.83 17.41 -13.06
N VAL A 655 -20.59 17.42 -12.57
CA VAL A 655 -19.63 16.35 -12.89
C VAL A 655 -20.08 15.02 -12.27
N MET A 656 -20.58 15.00 -11.03
CA MET A 656 -21.11 13.77 -10.41
C MET A 656 -22.32 13.21 -11.17
N GLU A 657 -23.17 14.08 -11.72
CA GLU A 657 -24.29 13.68 -12.57
C GLU A 657 -23.79 13.12 -13.91
N LEU A 658 -22.84 13.79 -14.57
CA LEU A 658 -22.23 13.37 -15.84
C LEU A 658 -21.61 11.96 -15.75
N VAL A 659 -20.97 11.65 -14.61
CA VAL A 659 -20.33 10.36 -14.34
C VAL A 659 -21.18 9.39 -13.51
N GLU A 660 -22.43 9.73 -13.22
CA GLU A 660 -23.39 8.92 -12.47
C GLU A 660 -22.93 8.47 -11.06
N LEU A 661 -22.18 9.32 -10.33
CA LEU A 661 -21.66 9.04 -8.99
C LEU A 661 -22.56 9.52 -7.84
N ASN A 662 -23.71 10.15 -8.12
CA ASN A 662 -24.61 10.70 -7.11
C ASN A 662 -24.99 9.71 -5.98
N PRO A 663 -25.31 8.43 -6.24
CA PRO A 663 -25.63 7.46 -5.17
C PRO A 663 -24.45 7.17 -4.24
N LEU A 664 -23.21 7.39 -4.71
CA LEU A 664 -21.97 7.07 -4.00
C LEU A 664 -21.31 8.28 -3.36
N ARG A 665 -21.98 9.44 -3.38
CA ARG A 665 -21.46 10.73 -2.89
C ARG A 665 -20.72 10.65 -1.55
N ASN A 666 -21.31 9.93 -0.59
CA ASN A 666 -20.81 9.80 0.79
C ASN A 666 -20.06 8.48 1.05
N ALA A 667 -19.92 7.62 0.03
CA ALA A 667 -19.19 6.36 0.15
C ALA A 667 -17.69 6.64 0.33
N LEU A 668 -17.06 5.88 1.24
CA LEU A 668 -15.61 5.93 1.42
C LEU A 668 -14.91 5.25 0.26
N VAL A 669 -13.84 5.89 -0.21
CA VAL A 669 -13.07 5.38 -1.35
C VAL A 669 -12.44 4.02 -1.03
N GLY A 670 -11.81 3.86 0.13
CA GLY A 670 -11.19 2.61 0.57
C GLY A 670 -9.94 2.20 -0.22
N LEU A 671 -9.32 1.10 0.19
CA LEU A 671 -8.12 0.53 -0.43
C LEU A 671 -8.49 -0.41 -1.59
N PRO A 672 -7.84 -0.29 -2.77
CA PRO A 672 -8.12 -1.14 -3.93
C PRO A 672 -8.07 -2.64 -3.60
N GLY A 673 -9.11 -3.39 -3.99
CA GLY A 673 -9.19 -4.84 -3.79
C GLY A 673 -9.40 -5.30 -2.34
N VAL A 674 -9.56 -4.36 -1.39
CA VAL A 674 -9.74 -4.67 0.03
C VAL A 674 -11.11 -4.19 0.54
N ASN A 675 -11.41 -2.91 0.37
CA ASN A 675 -12.66 -2.29 0.87
C ASN A 675 -13.03 -1.00 0.12
N GLY A 676 -14.26 -0.51 0.36
CA GLY A 676 -14.77 0.74 -0.19
C GLY A 676 -15.41 0.55 -1.56
N LEU A 677 -15.05 1.42 -2.51
CA LEU A 677 -15.58 1.43 -3.87
C LEU A 677 -15.15 0.19 -4.68
N SER A 678 -16.07 -0.30 -5.51
CA SER A 678 -15.77 -1.31 -6.53
C SER A 678 -14.77 -0.77 -7.58
N THR A 679 -14.22 -1.65 -8.42
CA THR A 679 -13.29 -1.27 -9.49
C THR A 679 -13.93 -0.27 -10.46
N GLU A 680 -15.16 -0.55 -10.89
CA GLU A 680 -16.01 0.30 -11.74
C GLU A 680 -16.23 1.70 -11.14
N GLN A 681 -16.71 1.74 -9.89
CA GLN A 681 -17.01 2.99 -9.19
C GLN A 681 -15.75 3.84 -8.98
N ARG A 682 -14.63 3.17 -8.69
CA ARG A 682 -13.33 3.83 -8.51
C ARG A 682 -12.80 4.38 -9.84
N LYS A 683 -13.00 3.69 -10.95
CA LYS A 683 -12.64 4.19 -12.29
C LYS A 683 -13.43 5.43 -12.65
N ARG A 684 -14.75 5.43 -12.41
CA ARG A 684 -15.59 6.63 -12.56
C ARG A 684 -15.14 7.78 -11.66
N LEU A 685 -14.75 7.50 -10.42
CA LEU A 685 -14.16 8.51 -9.53
C LEU A 685 -12.85 9.07 -10.10
N THR A 686 -11.97 8.24 -10.68
CA THR A 686 -10.74 8.71 -11.34
C THR A 686 -11.07 9.69 -12.47
N ILE A 687 -12.03 9.34 -13.33
CA ILE A 687 -12.49 10.20 -14.42
C ILE A 687 -13.06 11.51 -13.85
N ALA A 688 -13.94 11.44 -12.86
CA ALA A 688 -14.55 12.61 -12.24
C ALA A 688 -13.52 13.55 -11.59
N VAL A 689 -12.51 13.02 -10.89
CA VAL A 689 -11.44 13.81 -10.26
C VAL A 689 -10.64 14.61 -11.30
N GLU A 690 -10.43 14.06 -12.49
CA GLU A 690 -9.77 14.76 -13.60
C GLU A 690 -10.72 15.76 -14.29
N LEU A 691 -12.01 15.43 -14.44
CA LEU A 691 -13.01 16.32 -15.05
C LEU A 691 -13.32 17.57 -14.23
N VAL A 692 -13.27 17.46 -12.90
CA VAL A 692 -13.49 18.59 -11.99
C VAL A 692 -12.42 19.68 -12.12
N ALA A 693 -11.30 19.41 -12.79
CA ALA A 693 -10.32 20.42 -13.16
C ALA A 693 -10.75 21.30 -14.35
N ASN A 694 -11.90 21.00 -14.96
CA ASN A 694 -12.37 21.57 -16.21
C ASN A 694 -11.34 21.51 -17.37
N PRO A 695 -10.72 20.35 -17.65
CA PRO A 695 -9.69 20.24 -18.68
C PRO A 695 -10.27 20.33 -20.09
N SER A 696 -9.47 20.81 -21.04
CA SER A 696 -9.79 20.84 -22.47
C SER A 696 -9.37 19.57 -23.19
N ILE A 697 -8.26 18.96 -22.73
CA ILE A 697 -7.66 17.74 -23.30
C ILE A 697 -7.64 16.66 -22.20
N ILE A 698 -8.09 15.45 -22.49
CA ILE A 698 -8.11 14.35 -21.53
C ILE A 698 -7.43 13.13 -22.14
N PHE A 699 -6.43 12.62 -21.43
CA PHE A 699 -5.79 11.33 -21.73
C PHE A 699 -6.38 10.28 -20.79
N MET A 700 -6.84 9.15 -21.33
CA MET A 700 -7.34 8.04 -20.54
C MET A 700 -6.56 6.77 -20.83
N ASP A 701 -5.82 6.28 -19.84
CA ASP A 701 -5.02 5.07 -19.98
C ASP A 701 -5.84 3.83 -19.59
N GLU A 702 -6.29 3.08 -20.58
CA GLU A 702 -7.11 1.87 -20.46
C GLU A 702 -8.34 2.04 -19.54
N PRO A 703 -9.29 2.94 -19.87
CA PRO A 703 -10.44 3.22 -19.01
C PRO A 703 -11.35 2.02 -18.77
N THR A 704 -11.34 1.02 -19.66
CA THR A 704 -12.15 -0.21 -19.55
C THR A 704 -11.42 -1.38 -18.90
N SER A 705 -10.16 -1.19 -18.48
CA SER A 705 -9.34 -2.28 -17.93
C SER A 705 -9.86 -2.77 -16.58
N GLY A 706 -10.09 -4.08 -16.46
CA GLY A 706 -10.53 -4.73 -15.24
C GLY A 706 -12.01 -4.55 -14.89
N LEU A 707 -12.84 -4.19 -15.89
CA LEU A 707 -14.29 -4.02 -15.78
C LEU A 707 -15.03 -5.12 -16.58
N ASP A 708 -16.27 -5.43 -16.20
CA ASP A 708 -17.22 -6.19 -17.04
C ASP A 708 -17.83 -5.36 -18.16
N ALA A 709 -18.52 -6.03 -19.08
CA ALA A 709 -19.06 -5.38 -20.27
C ALA A 709 -20.00 -4.24 -19.88
N ARG A 710 -20.86 -4.48 -18.90
CA ARG A 710 -21.76 -3.47 -18.35
C ARG A 710 -21.01 -2.30 -17.73
N ALA A 711 -20.07 -2.56 -16.83
CA ALA A 711 -19.24 -1.56 -16.16
C ALA A 711 -18.40 -0.75 -17.18
N ALA A 712 -17.83 -1.42 -18.17
CA ALA A 712 -17.08 -0.82 -19.27
C ALA A 712 -18.00 0.05 -20.14
N ALA A 713 -19.21 -0.40 -20.45
CA ALA A 713 -20.21 0.39 -21.20
C ALA A 713 -20.63 1.64 -20.42
N ILE A 714 -20.88 1.53 -19.11
CA ILE A 714 -21.18 2.68 -18.23
C ILE A 714 -20.02 3.69 -18.22
N VAL A 715 -18.78 3.20 -18.10
CA VAL A 715 -17.58 4.04 -18.16
C VAL A 715 -17.45 4.69 -19.55
N MET A 716 -17.61 3.94 -20.64
CA MET A 716 -17.50 4.46 -22.00
C MET A 716 -18.60 5.45 -22.36
N ARG A 717 -19.83 5.25 -21.86
CA ARG A 717 -20.91 6.24 -21.92
C ARG A 717 -20.51 7.54 -21.21
N THR A 718 -19.88 7.43 -20.04
CA THR A 718 -19.35 8.60 -19.32
C THR A 718 -18.26 9.31 -20.12
N VAL A 719 -17.36 8.56 -20.78
CA VAL A 719 -16.34 9.10 -21.69
C VAL A 719 -16.98 9.78 -22.89
N ARG A 720 -18.00 9.17 -23.51
CA ARG A 720 -18.72 9.72 -24.65
C ARG A 720 -19.42 11.02 -24.30
N ASN A 721 -20.16 11.03 -23.18
CA ASN A 721 -20.78 12.24 -22.64
C ASN A 721 -19.76 13.36 -22.41
N THR A 722 -18.55 13.02 -21.95
CA THR A 722 -17.46 13.98 -21.77
C THR A 722 -17.00 14.57 -23.11
N VAL A 723 -16.83 13.77 -24.15
CA VAL A 723 -16.40 14.25 -25.46
C VAL A 723 -17.47 15.15 -26.09
N ASP A 724 -18.74 14.80 -25.92
CA ASP A 724 -19.88 15.53 -26.50
C ASP A 724 -20.05 16.94 -25.94
N THR A 725 -19.38 17.26 -24.83
CA THR A 725 -19.22 18.64 -24.34
C THR A 725 -18.29 19.50 -25.23
N GLY A 726 -17.52 18.89 -26.12
CA GLY A 726 -16.53 19.53 -27.00
C GLY A 726 -15.06 19.35 -26.58
N ARG A 727 -14.75 18.44 -25.65
CA ARG A 727 -13.37 18.17 -25.18
C ARG A 727 -12.61 17.27 -26.16
N THR A 728 -11.29 17.37 -26.17
CA THR A 728 -10.42 16.41 -26.86
C THR A 728 -10.13 15.25 -25.93
N VAL A 729 -10.52 14.03 -26.32
CA VAL A 729 -10.29 12.84 -25.49
C VAL A 729 -9.59 11.76 -26.30
N VAL A 730 -8.50 11.24 -25.75
CA VAL A 730 -7.78 10.09 -26.30
C VAL A 730 -7.74 8.98 -25.26
N CYS A 731 -8.10 7.78 -25.68
CA CYS A 731 -8.14 6.61 -24.81
C CYS A 731 -7.22 5.52 -25.36
N THR A 732 -6.31 4.97 -24.55
CA THR A 732 -5.68 3.69 -24.92
C THR A 732 -6.67 2.56 -24.67
N ILE A 733 -6.82 1.66 -25.63
CA ILE A 733 -7.64 0.46 -25.47
C ILE A 733 -6.88 -0.76 -26.00
N HIS A 734 -7.02 -1.89 -25.32
CA HIS A 734 -6.30 -3.11 -25.63
C HIS A 734 -7.09 -4.05 -26.57
N GLN A 735 -8.40 -4.24 -26.34
CA GLN A 735 -9.32 -4.96 -27.23
C GLN A 735 -10.78 -4.73 -26.77
N PRO A 736 -11.51 -3.77 -27.37
CA PRO A 736 -12.89 -3.46 -27.00
C PRO A 736 -13.91 -4.44 -27.63
N SER A 737 -15.12 -4.50 -27.08
CA SER A 737 -16.27 -5.08 -27.79
C SER A 737 -16.62 -4.26 -29.02
N ILE A 738 -17.44 -4.82 -29.92
CA ILE A 738 -17.89 -4.14 -31.15
C ILE A 738 -18.54 -2.80 -30.79
N ASP A 739 -19.50 -2.81 -29.87
CA ASP A 739 -20.21 -1.61 -29.41
C ASP A 739 -19.24 -0.52 -28.88
N ILE A 740 -18.24 -0.91 -28.08
CA ILE A 740 -17.26 0.04 -27.54
C ILE A 740 -16.32 0.54 -28.64
N PHE A 741 -15.90 -0.33 -29.55
CA PHE A 741 -15.00 0.04 -30.64
C PHE A 741 -15.65 1.06 -31.57
N GLU A 742 -16.92 0.84 -31.90
CA GLU A 742 -17.69 1.70 -32.80
C GLU A 742 -18.15 3.01 -32.14
N ALA A 743 -18.04 3.13 -30.82
CA ALA A 743 -18.23 4.40 -30.13
C ALA A 743 -17.08 5.40 -30.36
N PHE A 744 -15.94 4.93 -30.89
CA PHE A 744 -14.80 5.79 -31.26
C PHE A 744 -15.02 6.45 -32.62
N ASP A 745 -14.60 7.70 -32.73
CA ASP A 745 -14.67 8.46 -33.98
C ASP A 745 -13.43 8.19 -34.86
N GLU A 746 -12.27 8.07 -34.22
CA GLU A 746 -10.96 7.88 -34.86
C GLU A 746 -10.13 6.79 -34.19
N LEU A 747 -9.25 6.16 -34.95
CA LEU A 747 -8.29 5.16 -34.50
C LEU A 747 -6.87 5.62 -34.82
N PHE A 748 -6.00 5.53 -33.82
CA PHE A 748 -4.55 5.62 -33.91
C PHE A 748 -3.96 4.24 -33.59
N LEU A 749 -3.53 3.51 -34.62
CA LEU A 749 -3.04 2.14 -34.50
C LEU A 749 -1.52 2.07 -34.65
N MET A 750 -0.88 1.45 -33.65
CA MET A 750 0.57 1.26 -33.59
C MET A 750 0.97 -0.21 -33.63
N LYS A 751 2.05 -0.53 -34.34
CA LYS A 751 2.71 -1.85 -34.30
C LYS A 751 3.87 -1.89 -33.33
N ARG A 752 4.36 -3.10 -33.04
CA ARG A 752 5.54 -3.30 -32.19
C ARG A 752 6.75 -2.58 -32.80
N GLY A 753 7.50 -1.86 -31.97
CA GLY A 753 8.63 -1.04 -32.41
C GLY A 753 8.34 0.46 -32.53
N GLY A 754 7.16 0.91 -32.08
CA GLY A 754 6.86 2.34 -31.93
C GLY A 754 6.56 3.04 -33.24
N GLN A 755 5.87 2.35 -34.16
CA GLN A 755 5.55 2.82 -35.49
C GLN A 755 4.03 2.76 -35.73
N GLU A 756 3.54 3.73 -36.48
CA GLU A 756 2.15 3.88 -36.91
C GLU A 756 1.85 3.03 -38.15
N ILE A 757 0.65 2.45 -38.20
CA ILE A 757 0.17 1.63 -39.33
C ILE A 757 -1.22 2.03 -39.83
N TYR A 758 -1.99 2.76 -39.00
CA TYR A 758 -3.25 3.37 -39.39
C TYR A 758 -3.54 4.54 -38.46
N VAL A 759 -3.87 5.71 -39.00
CA VAL A 759 -4.36 6.85 -38.23
C VAL A 759 -5.49 7.49 -39.02
N GLY A 760 -6.72 7.41 -38.52
CA GLY A 760 -7.87 7.90 -39.29
C GLY A 760 -9.23 7.57 -38.71
N PRO A 761 -10.32 8.01 -39.36
CA PRO A 761 -11.67 7.73 -38.92
C PRO A 761 -12.00 6.24 -39.03
N LEU A 762 -12.81 5.71 -38.12
CA LEU A 762 -13.29 4.32 -38.23
C LEU A 762 -14.35 4.16 -39.33
N GLY A 763 -15.18 5.20 -39.52
CA GLY A 763 -16.36 5.13 -40.39
C GLY A 763 -17.53 4.41 -39.71
N HIS A 764 -18.72 4.52 -40.29
CA HIS A 764 -19.90 3.82 -39.78
C HIS A 764 -19.62 2.31 -39.84
N HIS A 765 -19.86 1.59 -38.74
CA HIS A 765 -19.61 0.14 -38.67
C HIS A 765 -18.16 -0.28 -38.98
N SER A 766 -17.19 0.61 -38.72
CA SER A 766 -15.76 0.41 -39.00
C SER A 766 -15.40 0.22 -40.49
N CYS A 767 -16.25 0.68 -41.42
CA CYS A 767 -16.09 0.43 -42.86
C CYS A 767 -14.75 0.92 -43.43
N HIS A 768 -14.31 2.13 -43.09
CA HIS A 768 -13.07 2.70 -43.63
C HIS A 768 -11.83 1.92 -43.18
N LEU A 769 -11.84 1.42 -41.94
CA LEU A 769 -10.77 0.57 -41.41
C LEU A 769 -10.68 -0.76 -42.15
N ILE A 770 -11.84 -1.41 -42.35
CA ILE A 770 -11.93 -2.71 -43.02
C ILE A 770 -11.46 -2.57 -44.47
N GLU A 771 -11.98 -1.59 -45.21
CA GLU A 771 -11.59 -1.30 -46.59
C GLU A 771 -10.09 -1.02 -46.72
N TYR A 772 -9.49 -0.29 -45.78
CA TYR A 772 -8.07 0.01 -45.78
C TYR A 772 -7.21 -1.25 -45.71
N PHE A 773 -7.47 -2.15 -44.74
CA PHE A 773 -6.68 -3.36 -44.59
C PHE A 773 -7.00 -4.43 -45.66
N GLU A 774 -8.25 -4.55 -46.10
CA GLU A 774 -8.63 -5.46 -47.19
C GLU A 774 -8.07 -5.03 -48.56
N SER A 775 -7.72 -3.75 -48.73
CA SER A 775 -7.06 -3.27 -49.96
C SER A 775 -5.63 -3.79 -50.13
N THR A 776 -5.01 -4.30 -49.05
CA THR A 776 -3.67 -4.88 -49.09
C THR A 776 -3.74 -6.33 -49.59
N GLU A 777 -3.00 -6.67 -50.65
CA GLU A 777 -3.00 -8.01 -51.22
C GLU A 777 -2.56 -9.07 -50.20
N GLY A 778 -3.34 -10.17 -50.12
CA GLY A 778 -3.06 -11.31 -49.24
C GLY A 778 -3.66 -11.22 -47.84
N VAL A 779 -4.19 -10.06 -47.41
CA VAL A 779 -4.89 -9.94 -46.12
C VAL A 779 -6.20 -10.74 -46.13
N LYS A 780 -6.43 -11.52 -45.07
CA LYS A 780 -7.68 -12.30 -44.91
C LYS A 780 -8.86 -11.36 -44.66
N LYS A 781 -9.91 -11.48 -45.47
CA LYS A 781 -11.15 -10.71 -45.31
C LYS A 781 -11.84 -11.00 -43.99
N ILE A 782 -12.52 -9.99 -43.44
CA ILE A 782 -13.26 -10.14 -42.19
C ILE A 782 -14.50 -11.03 -42.42
N THR A 783 -14.76 -11.96 -41.51
CA THR A 783 -15.97 -12.79 -41.54
C THR A 783 -17.14 -12.08 -40.88
N ASP A 784 -18.36 -12.36 -41.33
CA ASP A 784 -19.56 -11.74 -40.76
C ASP A 784 -19.70 -12.05 -39.25
N GLY A 785 -20.10 -11.04 -38.48
CA GLY A 785 -20.19 -11.11 -37.00
C GLY A 785 -18.86 -11.11 -36.24
N TYR A 786 -17.70 -11.07 -36.91
CA TYR A 786 -16.38 -11.02 -36.26
C TYR A 786 -16.03 -9.62 -35.78
N ASN A 787 -15.36 -9.49 -34.63
CA ASN A 787 -15.03 -8.18 -34.08
C ASN A 787 -13.92 -7.48 -34.90
N PRO A 788 -14.18 -6.30 -35.51
CA PRO A 788 -13.17 -5.58 -36.31
C PRO A 788 -11.90 -5.23 -35.54
N ALA A 789 -12.02 -4.93 -34.23
CA ALA A 789 -10.89 -4.58 -33.40
C ALA A 789 -9.96 -5.79 -33.13
N THR A 790 -10.54 -6.99 -33.01
CA THR A 790 -9.78 -8.24 -32.90
C THR A 790 -9.11 -8.57 -34.24
N TRP A 791 -9.88 -8.54 -35.32
CA TRP A 791 -9.40 -8.86 -36.67
C TRP A 791 -8.22 -7.99 -37.08
N MET A 792 -8.30 -6.67 -36.89
CA MET A 792 -7.22 -5.76 -37.27
C MET A 792 -5.91 -6.08 -36.53
N LEU A 793 -5.95 -6.50 -35.26
CA LEU A 793 -4.76 -6.83 -34.48
C LEU A 793 -4.15 -8.18 -34.87
N GLU A 794 -4.98 -9.12 -35.36
CA GLU A 794 -4.52 -10.41 -35.88
C GLU A 794 -3.83 -10.26 -37.24
N VAL A 795 -4.45 -9.55 -38.19
CA VAL A 795 -3.90 -9.37 -39.54
C VAL A 795 -2.67 -8.46 -39.56
N THR A 796 -2.53 -7.56 -38.58
CA THR A 796 -1.34 -6.71 -38.39
C THR A 796 -0.32 -7.29 -37.42
N SER A 797 -0.46 -8.57 -37.05
CA SER A 797 0.50 -9.24 -36.18
C SER A 797 1.83 -9.47 -36.88
N GLN A 798 2.92 -9.50 -36.11
CA GLN A 798 4.28 -9.70 -36.66
C GLN A 798 4.41 -11.02 -37.45
N GLY A 799 3.67 -12.06 -37.06
CA GLY A 799 3.67 -13.35 -37.75
C GLY A 799 3.04 -13.27 -39.14
N GLU A 800 1.88 -12.60 -39.26
CA GLU A 800 1.20 -12.38 -40.54
C GLU A 800 1.97 -11.38 -41.42
N GLU A 801 2.57 -10.34 -40.83
CA GLU A 801 3.42 -9.38 -41.54
C GLU A 801 4.61 -10.07 -42.25
N ILE A 802 5.28 -11.01 -41.55
CA ILE A 802 6.35 -11.83 -42.13
C ILE A 802 5.82 -12.80 -43.19
N ALA A 803 4.65 -13.41 -42.97
CA ALA A 803 4.07 -14.37 -43.90
C ALA A 803 3.63 -13.71 -45.22
N LEU A 804 3.13 -12.48 -45.15
CA LEU A 804 2.73 -11.67 -46.31
C LEU A 804 3.93 -10.99 -46.98
N GLY A 805 5.05 -10.80 -46.28
CA GLY A 805 6.22 -10.09 -46.80
C GLY A 805 5.97 -8.58 -46.99
N VAL A 806 5.05 -8.01 -46.22
CA VAL A 806 4.63 -6.60 -46.30
C VAL A 806 5.07 -5.88 -45.02
N ASP A 807 5.48 -4.61 -45.09
CA ASP A 807 5.60 -3.75 -43.90
C ASP A 807 4.42 -2.77 -43.86
N PHE A 808 3.51 -2.94 -42.90
CA PHE A 808 2.31 -2.10 -42.79
C PHE A 808 2.62 -0.62 -42.49
N THR A 809 3.77 -0.30 -41.93
CA THR A 809 4.22 1.09 -41.73
C THR A 809 4.59 1.73 -43.06
N ASP A 810 5.24 1.00 -43.97
CA ASP A 810 5.56 1.51 -45.30
C ASP A 810 4.30 1.67 -46.16
N VAL A 811 3.35 0.74 -46.04
CA VAL A 811 2.02 0.86 -46.67
C VAL A 811 1.34 2.15 -46.18
N TYR A 812 1.32 2.38 -44.87
CA TYR A 812 0.71 3.58 -44.30
C TYR A 812 1.41 4.86 -44.77
N LYS A 813 2.74 4.95 -44.72
CA LYS A 813 3.49 6.15 -45.16
C LYS A 813 3.26 6.51 -46.63
N ASN A 814 3.02 5.50 -47.48
CA ASN A 814 2.73 5.71 -48.90
C ASN A 814 1.24 5.96 -49.20
N SER A 815 0.35 5.77 -48.23
CA SER A 815 -1.10 5.92 -48.38
C SER A 815 -1.56 7.38 -48.50
N GLU A 816 -2.75 7.58 -49.07
CA GLU A 816 -3.43 8.88 -49.07
C GLU A 816 -3.77 9.35 -47.65
N LEU A 817 -4.07 8.40 -46.76
CA LEU A 817 -4.40 8.66 -45.36
C LEU A 817 -3.25 9.37 -44.63
N TYR A 818 -2.01 8.91 -44.82
CA TYR A 818 -0.83 9.57 -44.24
C TYR A 818 -0.63 10.99 -44.76
N ARG A 819 -0.79 11.21 -46.08
CA ARG A 819 -0.69 12.56 -46.68
C ARG A 819 -1.75 13.50 -46.12
N ARG A 820 -2.99 13.02 -45.96
CA ARG A 820 -4.09 13.77 -45.35
C ARG A 820 -3.79 14.12 -43.89
N ASN A 821 -3.23 13.19 -43.11
CA ASN A 821 -2.86 13.45 -41.72
C ASN A 821 -1.72 14.46 -41.61
N LYS A 822 -0.67 14.37 -42.44
CA LYS A 822 0.40 15.39 -42.47
C LYS A 822 -0.14 16.77 -42.88
N ALA A 823 -1.09 16.84 -43.80
CA ALA A 823 -1.76 18.10 -44.15
C ALA A 823 -2.58 18.66 -42.97
N LEU A 824 -3.33 17.82 -42.27
CA LEU A 824 -4.10 18.17 -41.07
C LEU A 824 -3.20 18.66 -39.93
N ILE A 825 -2.07 17.99 -39.68
CA ILE A 825 -1.07 18.41 -38.69
C ILE A 825 -0.54 19.79 -39.05
N LYS A 826 -0.20 20.04 -40.32
CA LYS A 826 0.30 21.33 -40.80
C LYS A 826 -0.73 22.46 -40.68
N GLU A 827 -2.01 22.15 -40.85
CA GLU A 827 -3.13 23.08 -40.67
C GLU A 827 -3.31 23.43 -39.19
N LEU A 828 -3.46 22.41 -38.34
CA LEU A 828 -3.70 22.56 -36.90
C LEU A 828 -2.47 23.07 -36.12
N SER A 829 -1.27 22.96 -36.69
CA SER A 829 -0.04 23.54 -36.13
C SER A 829 0.07 25.05 -36.36
N LYS A 830 -0.87 25.66 -37.10
CA LYS A 830 -0.92 27.12 -37.27
C LYS A 830 -1.99 27.71 -36.33
N PRO A 831 -1.66 28.76 -35.56
CA PRO A 831 -2.65 29.45 -34.73
C PRO A 831 -3.79 30.02 -35.57
N ALA A 832 -5.02 29.87 -35.08
CA ALA A 832 -6.18 30.51 -35.71
C ALA A 832 -6.07 32.05 -35.63
N PRO A 833 -6.52 32.80 -36.65
CA PRO A 833 -6.48 34.27 -36.64
C PRO A 833 -7.21 34.86 -35.42
N GLY A 834 -6.51 35.68 -34.63
CA GLY A 834 -7.07 36.28 -33.41
C GLY A 834 -7.03 35.41 -32.15
N SER A 835 -6.57 34.15 -32.26
CA SER A 835 -6.29 33.31 -31.09
C SER A 835 -5.11 33.86 -30.28
N LYS A 836 -5.09 33.60 -28.97
CA LYS A 836 -3.98 33.96 -28.08
C LYS A 836 -3.28 32.70 -27.61
N ASP A 837 -1.96 32.79 -27.42
CA ASP A 837 -1.20 31.72 -26.78
C ASP A 837 -1.69 31.52 -25.34
N LEU A 838 -1.71 30.26 -24.90
CA LEU A 838 -2.06 29.89 -23.54
C LEU A 838 -0.99 30.43 -22.58
N TYR A 839 -1.38 31.42 -21.80
CA TYR A 839 -0.53 32.02 -20.79
C TYR A 839 -1.15 31.90 -19.41
N PHE A 840 -0.40 31.25 -18.52
CA PHE A 840 -0.73 31.13 -17.11
C PHE A 840 0.39 31.81 -16.30
N PRO A 841 0.07 32.74 -15.38
CA PRO A 841 1.09 33.47 -14.62
C PRO A 841 1.84 32.57 -13.62
N THR A 842 1.23 31.45 -13.24
CA THR A 842 1.76 30.49 -12.27
C THR A 842 1.57 29.06 -12.75
N GLN A 843 2.50 28.19 -12.37
CA GLN A 843 2.44 26.75 -12.64
C GLN A 843 1.17 26.12 -12.04
N PHE A 844 0.83 26.48 -10.79
CA PHE A 844 -0.34 25.98 -10.07
C PHE A 844 -1.49 27.00 -10.10
N SER A 845 -2.74 26.52 -10.07
CA SER A 845 -3.93 27.39 -10.09
C SER A 845 -4.13 28.18 -8.79
N GLN A 846 -3.69 27.63 -7.65
CA GLN A 846 -3.88 28.23 -6.32
C GLN A 846 -2.57 28.70 -5.70
N SER A 847 -2.65 29.65 -4.77
CA SER A 847 -1.50 30.15 -4.00
C SER A 847 -0.91 29.06 -3.08
N PHE A 848 0.36 29.20 -2.71
CA PHE A 848 1.04 28.28 -1.80
C PHE A 848 0.27 28.05 -0.48
N TRP A 849 -0.23 29.13 0.14
CA TRP A 849 -0.97 29.03 1.40
C TRP A 849 -2.30 28.31 1.24
N THR A 850 -3.01 28.54 0.13
CA THR A 850 -4.25 27.82 -0.18
C THR A 850 -3.96 26.33 -0.39
N GLN A 851 -2.86 25.99 -1.06
CA GLN A 851 -2.42 24.60 -1.20
C GLN A 851 -2.16 23.95 0.16
N CYS A 852 -1.45 24.64 1.07
CA CYS A 852 -1.18 24.13 2.42
C CYS A 852 -2.47 23.84 3.20
N MET A 853 -3.45 24.75 3.13
CA MET A 853 -4.73 24.59 3.84
C MET A 853 -5.57 23.46 3.25
N ALA A 854 -5.60 23.31 1.92
CA ALA A 854 -6.28 22.18 1.28
C ALA A 854 -5.64 20.85 1.68
N CYS A 855 -4.30 20.75 1.64
CA CYS A 855 -3.59 19.54 2.07
C CYS A 855 -3.88 19.20 3.53
N LEU A 856 -3.85 20.20 4.43
CA LEU A 856 -4.17 20.01 5.84
C LEU A 856 -5.63 19.57 6.04
N TRP A 857 -6.58 20.13 5.29
CA TRP A 857 -7.98 19.73 5.32
C TRP A 857 -8.16 18.25 4.92
N LYS A 858 -7.49 17.79 3.85
CA LYS A 858 -7.51 16.38 3.45
C LYS A 858 -6.93 15.49 4.55
N GLN A 859 -5.78 15.87 5.10
CA GLN A 859 -5.12 15.08 6.15
C GLN A 859 -5.95 15.01 7.44
N ARG A 860 -6.66 16.08 7.81
CA ARG A 860 -7.58 16.07 8.95
C ARG A 860 -8.64 14.97 8.84
N TRP A 861 -9.29 14.84 7.68
CA TRP A 861 -10.29 13.79 7.47
C TRP A 861 -9.65 12.40 7.43
N SER A 862 -8.50 12.28 6.77
CA SER A 862 -7.78 11.01 6.65
C SER A 862 -7.36 10.45 8.01
N TYR A 863 -6.82 11.29 8.89
CA TYR A 863 -6.39 10.88 10.24
C TYR A 863 -7.60 10.59 11.14
N TRP A 864 -8.65 11.41 11.09
CA TRP A 864 -9.86 11.22 11.89
C TRP A 864 -10.56 9.90 11.54
N ARG A 865 -10.63 9.54 10.25
CA ARG A 865 -11.29 8.33 9.75
C ARG A 865 -10.36 7.12 9.66
N ASN A 866 -9.17 7.17 10.27
CA ASN A 866 -8.27 6.04 10.41
C ASN A 866 -8.11 5.60 11.90
N PRO A 867 -9.15 4.99 12.52
CA PRO A 867 -9.07 4.47 13.88
C PRO A 867 -7.92 3.47 14.13
N PRO A 868 -7.59 2.55 13.19
CA PRO A 868 -6.46 1.63 13.38
C PRO A 868 -5.12 2.33 13.65
N TYR A 869 -4.97 3.57 13.17
CA TYR A 869 -3.79 4.37 13.43
C TYR A 869 -3.94 5.26 14.66
N THR A 870 -4.97 6.11 14.72
CA THR A 870 -5.13 7.09 15.82
C THR A 870 -5.61 6.42 17.10
N ALA A 871 -6.74 5.72 17.09
CA ALA A 871 -7.33 5.12 18.29
C ALA A 871 -6.40 4.07 18.94
N VAL A 872 -5.73 3.25 18.12
CA VAL A 872 -4.74 2.28 18.62
C VAL A 872 -3.57 3.00 19.28
N ARG A 873 -2.97 4.03 18.66
CA ARG A 873 -1.86 4.79 19.29
C ARG A 873 -2.28 5.40 20.63
N PHE A 874 -3.47 6.00 20.72
CA PHE A 874 -3.96 6.59 21.97
C PHE A 874 -4.24 5.55 23.06
N LEU A 875 -5.02 4.51 22.74
CA LEU A 875 -5.38 3.46 23.69
C LEU A 875 -4.14 2.76 24.23
N PHE A 876 -3.18 2.44 23.37
CA PHE A 876 -1.93 1.83 23.80
C PHE A 876 -1.06 2.78 24.61
N THR A 877 -1.07 4.09 24.32
CA THR A 877 -0.32 5.05 25.14
C THR A 877 -0.87 5.09 26.57
N VAL A 878 -2.19 5.10 26.74
CA VAL A 878 -2.84 5.01 28.07
C VAL A 878 -2.45 3.72 28.77
N PHE A 879 -2.52 2.59 28.06
CA PHE A 879 -2.16 1.29 28.61
C PHE A 879 -0.68 1.20 29.02
N ILE A 880 0.23 1.74 28.20
CA ILE A 880 1.65 1.84 28.53
C ILE A 880 1.83 2.76 29.73
N ALA A 881 1.18 3.92 29.77
CA ALA A 881 1.25 4.88 30.87
C ALA A 881 0.84 4.25 32.21
N LEU A 882 -0.28 3.53 32.26
CA LEU A 882 -0.75 2.83 33.46
C LEU A 882 0.20 1.71 33.87
N THR A 883 0.66 0.92 32.91
CA THR A 883 1.64 -0.15 33.15
C THR A 883 2.94 0.42 33.74
N PHE A 884 3.45 1.51 33.17
CA PHE A 884 4.64 2.19 33.64
C PHE A 884 4.45 2.81 35.02
N GLY A 885 3.34 3.54 35.21
CA GLY A 885 3.00 4.16 36.48
C GLY A 885 2.88 3.15 37.61
N THR A 886 2.28 1.98 37.38
CA THR A 886 2.19 0.93 38.40
C THR A 886 3.51 0.20 38.65
N MET A 887 4.37 0.10 37.64
CA MET A 887 5.67 -0.58 37.75
C MET A 887 6.70 0.28 38.50
N PHE A 888 6.76 1.58 38.18
CA PHE A 888 7.67 2.56 38.79
C PHE A 888 6.99 3.37 39.89
N TRP A 889 5.99 2.78 40.56
CA TRP A 889 5.15 3.47 41.54
C TRP A 889 5.95 4.07 42.70
N ASP A 890 5.75 5.37 42.94
CA ASP A 890 6.39 6.14 44.03
C ASP A 890 7.92 5.96 44.06
N LEU A 891 8.53 6.12 42.89
CA LEU A 891 9.99 6.08 42.70
C LEU A 891 10.58 7.49 42.59
N GLY A 892 9.82 8.46 42.08
CA GLY A 892 10.29 9.83 41.87
C GLY A 892 10.63 10.57 43.17
N SER A 893 10.03 10.16 44.28
CA SER A 893 10.26 10.70 45.63
C SER A 893 11.53 10.16 46.31
N LYS A 894 12.16 9.11 45.76
CA LYS A 894 13.31 8.43 46.36
C LYS A 894 14.62 8.94 45.76
N THR A 895 15.32 9.79 46.50
CA THR A 895 16.57 10.45 46.05
C THR A 895 17.82 10.05 46.83
N LYS A 896 17.67 9.25 47.89
CA LYS A 896 18.75 9.00 48.88
C LYS A 896 19.81 7.99 48.42
N ARG A 897 19.48 7.06 47.52
CA ARG A 897 20.41 6.05 47.00
C ARG A 897 20.72 6.29 45.53
N MET A 898 21.95 5.99 45.13
CA MET A 898 22.36 6.04 43.71
C MET A 898 21.52 5.10 42.83
N GLN A 899 21.12 3.95 43.37
CA GLN A 899 20.25 2.99 42.67
C GLN A 899 18.85 3.55 42.42
N ASP A 900 18.28 4.31 43.36
CA ASP A 900 16.95 4.93 43.20
C ASP A 900 16.97 5.96 42.06
N LEU A 901 18.00 6.81 42.01
CA LEU A 901 18.22 7.75 40.90
C LEU A 901 18.44 7.04 39.56
N SER A 902 19.18 5.92 39.56
CA SER A 902 19.39 5.09 38.37
C SER A 902 18.09 4.43 37.90
N ASN A 903 17.25 3.94 38.81
CA ASN A 903 15.94 3.36 38.48
C ASN A 903 14.99 4.43 37.92
N ALA A 904 15.01 5.64 38.50
CA ALA A 904 14.20 6.77 38.02
C ALA A 904 14.64 7.25 36.63
N MET A 905 15.94 7.37 36.39
CA MET A 905 16.47 7.63 35.04
C MET A 905 16.16 6.48 34.07
N GLY A 906 16.24 5.24 34.55
CA GLY A 906 15.91 4.03 33.77
C GLY A 906 14.46 4.02 33.29
N SER A 907 13.54 4.53 34.11
CA SER A 907 12.13 4.69 33.72
C SER A 907 11.99 5.72 32.58
N MET A 908 12.61 6.89 32.72
CA MET A 908 12.60 7.92 31.67
C MET A 908 13.25 7.41 30.38
N TYR A 909 14.37 6.71 30.48
CA TYR A 909 15.08 6.08 29.36
C TYR A 909 14.20 5.08 28.61
N ALA A 910 13.57 4.14 29.32
CA ALA A 910 12.72 3.15 28.69
C ALA A 910 11.47 3.80 28.06
N ALA A 911 10.84 4.76 28.74
CA ALA A 911 9.71 5.50 28.21
C ALA A 911 10.06 6.18 26.88
N VAL A 912 11.12 6.99 26.86
CA VAL A 912 11.57 7.75 25.68
C VAL A 912 11.88 6.84 24.50
N LEU A 913 12.65 5.78 24.73
CA LEU A 913 13.10 4.90 23.66
C LEU A 913 11.93 4.11 23.05
N PHE A 914 11.08 3.50 23.88
CA PHE A 914 10.04 2.62 23.39
C PHE A 914 8.81 3.33 22.84
N LEU A 915 8.32 4.38 23.52
CA LEU A 915 7.23 5.19 22.99
C LEU A 915 7.67 5.93 21.73
N GLY A 916 8.93 6.38 21.69
CA GLY A 916 9.53 6.97 20.51
C GLY A 916 9.57 6.01 19.32
N VAL A 917 10.16 4.82 19.51
CA VAL A 917 10.24 3.78 18.47
C VAL A 917 8.86 3.35 18.00
N GLN A 918 7.89 3.21 18.91
CA GLN A 918 6.51 2.90 18.58
C GLN A 918 5.89 3.97 17.67
N ASN A 919 6.04 5.24 18.04
CA ASN A 919 5.50 6.37 17.28
C ASN A 919 6.11 6.51 15.89
N SER A 920 7.43 6.30 15.79
CA SER A 920 8.12 6.26 14.50
C SER A 920 7.69 5.06 13.64
N SER A 921 7.51 3.88 14.22
CA SER A 921 7.17 2.66 13.45
C SER A 921 5.70 2.58 13.04
N SER A 922 4.79 3.27 13.74
CA SER A 922 3.36 3.29 13.40
C SER A 922 3.02 4.28 12.28
N VAL A 923 3.76 5.38 12.16
CA VAL A 923 3.55 6.41 11.11
C VAL A 923 4.06 5.97 9.73
N GLN A 924 5.11 5.15 9.68
CA GLN A 924 5.72 4.66 8.43
C GLN A 924 4.72 4.09 7.40
N PRO A 925 3.84 3.12 7.75
CA PRO A 925 2.89 2.58 6.78
C PRO A 925 1.85 3.61 6.30
N VAL A 926 1.43 4.55 7.15
CA VAL A 926 0.46 5.60 6.79
C VAL A 926 1.06 6.55 5.77
N VAL A 927 2.28 7.02 6.01
CA VAL A 927 3.01 7.90 5.09
C VAL A 927 3.34 7.20 3.78
N ALA A 928 3.65 5.89 3.81
CA ALA A 928 3.93 5.12 2.60
C ALA A 928 2.72 5.05 1.65
N ILE A 929 1.51 4.86 2.19
CA ILE A 929 0.26 4.88 1.42
C ILE A 929 -0.03 6.29 0.88
N GLU A 930 0.06 7.32 1.71
CA GLU A 930 -0.21 8.69 1.26
C GLU A 930 0.84 9.20 0.25
N ARG A 931 2.08 8.69 0.30
CA ARG A 931 3.13 9.02 -0.69
C ARG A 931 2.78 8.55 -2.10
N THR A 932 2.13 7.39 -2.27
CA THR A 932 1.74 6.93 -3.61
C THR A 932 0.63 7.81 -4.19
N VAL A 933 -0.31 8.25 -3.35
CA VAL A 933 -1.34 9.23 -3.71
C VAL A 933 -0.70 10.58 -4.05
N PHE A 934 0.25 11.04 -3.24
CA PHE A 934 1.01 12.28 -3.48
C PHE A 934 1.69 12.29 -4.84
N TYR A 935 2.33 11.19 -5.27
CA TYR A 935 2.97 11.16 -6.59
C TYR A 935 1.98 11.34 -7.74
N ARG A 936 0.79 10.74 -7.64
CA ARG A 936 -0.29 10.93 -8.62
C ARG A 936 -0.82 12.37 -8.60
N GLU A 937 -1.11 12.91 -7.43
CA GLU A 937 -1.61 14.30 -7.27
C GLU A 937 -0.59 15.35 -7.75
N ARG A 938 0.71 15.12 -7.51
CA ARG A 938 1.81 15.94 -8.03
C ARG A 938 1.92 15.86 -9.54
N ALA A 939 1.79 14.65 -10.13
CA ALA A 939 1.81 14.47 -11.58
C ALA A 939 0.59 15.12 -12.27
N ALA A 940 -0.55 15.24 -11.59
CA ALA A 940 -1.73 15.96 -12.04
C ALA A 940 -1.66 17.50 -11.86
N GLY A 941 -0.56 18.02 -11.29
CA GLY A 941 -0.36 19.46 -11.11
C GLY A 941 -1.25 20.10 -10.04
N MET A 942 -1.72 19.33 -9.04
CA MET A 942 -2.61 19.87 -8.00
C MET A 942 -1.91 20.84 -7.05
N TYR A 943 -0.69 20.54 -6.63
CA TYR A 943 0.09 21.33 -5.68
C TYR A 943 1.59 21.00 -5.76
N SER A 944 2.42 21.85 -5.19
CA SER A 944 3.87 21.61 -5.08
C SER A 944 4.23 20.67 -3.92
N ALA A 945 5.45 20.12 -3.88
CA ALA A 945 5.81 19.13 -2.85
C ALA A 945 5.73 19.64 -1.39
N LEU A 946 5.98 20.93 -1.16
CA LEU A 946 6.09 21.51 0.19
C LEU A 946 4.74 21.65 0.92
N PRO A 947 3.64 22.11 0.28
CA PRO A 947 2.30 22.09 0.89
C PRO A 947 1.84 20.75 1.43
N TYR A 948 2.13 19.66 0.71
CA TYR A 948 1.84 18.31 1.18
C TYR A 948 2.65 17.97 2.44
N ALA A 949 3.97 18.24 2.41
CA ALA A 949 4.83 17.99 3.55
C ALA A 949 4.39 18.81 4.79
N PHE A 950 4.01 20.07 4.58
CA PHE A 950 3.43 20.92 5.64
C PHE A 950 2.15 20.31 6.21
N GLY A 951 1.19 19.89 5.37
CA GLY A 951 -0.06 19.29 5.82
C GLY A 951 0.15 18.02 6.65
N GLN A 952 1.09 17.15 6.25
CA GLN A 952 1.47 15.95 6.99
C GLN A 952 2.17 16.26 8.33
N VAL A 953 3.09 17.23 8.35
CA VAL A 953 3.78 17.62 9.59
C VAL A 953 2.83 18.30 10.58
N ALA A 954 1.95 19.18 10.08
CA ALA A 954 1.05 19.97 10.91
C ALA A 954 -0.05 19.13 11.56
N ILE A 955 -0.57 18.10 10.89
CA ILE A 955 -1.63 17.25 11.45
C ILE A 955 -1.15 16.39 12.62
N GLU A 956 0.13 16.02 12.66
CA GLU A 956 0.70 15.21 13.73
C GLU A 956 0.82 15.97 15.05
N ILE A 957 1.02 17.29 15.01
CA ILE A 957 1.28 18.12 16.20
C ILE A 957 0.14 18.00 17.25
N PRO A 958 -1.15 18.21 16.92
CA PRO A 958 -2.23 18.09 17.90
C PRO A 958 -2.38 16.68 18.50
N TYR A 959 -2.23 15.64 17.68
CA TYR A 959 -2.38 14.26 18.15
C TYR A 959 -1.22 13.85 19.05
N VAL A 960 0.02 14.18 18.67
CA VAL A 960 1.20 13.92 19.51
C VAL A 960 1.14 14.74 20.80
N PHE A 961 0.65 15.98 20.76
CA PHE A 961 0.46 16.80 21.97
C PHE A 961 -0.51 16.14 22.95
N MET A 962 -1.72 15.78 22.48
CA MET A 962 -2.70 15.08 23.31
C MET A 962 -2.15 13.76 23.86
N GLN A 963 -1.44 12.98 23.02
CA GLN A 963 -0.81 11.73 23.42
C GLN A 963 0.23 11.95 24.54
N SER A 964 1.08 12.97 24.39
CA SER A 964 2.11 13.33 25.37
C SER A 964 1.52 13.85 26.69
N ALA A 965 0.42 14.61 26.62
CA ALA A 965 -0.29 15.11 27.79
C ALA A 965 -0.93 13.97 28.59
N VAL A 966 -1.65 13.07 27.91
CA VAL A 966 -2.28 11.91 28.56
C VAL A 966 -1.22 11.00 29.19
N TYR A 967 -0.16 10.66 28.46
CA TYR A 967 0.96 9.89 29.01
C TYR A 967 1.59 10.61 30.20
N GLY A 968 1.88 11.90 30.03
CA GLY A 968 2.61 12.70 30.99
C GLY A 968 1.87 12.84 32.31
N ILE A 969 0.57 13.16 32.29
CA ILE A 969 -0.27 13.31 33.49
C ILE A 969 -0.32 12.01 34.29
N ILE A 970 -0.59 10.88 33.62
CA ILE A 970 -0.72 9.57 34.28
C ILE A 970 0.61 9.15 34.90
N VAL A 971 1.69 9.17 34.12
CA VAL A 971 2.99 8.67 34.58
C VAL A 971 3.60 9.60 35.63
N TYR A 972 3.49 10.92 35.46
CA TYR A 972 4.02 11.87 36.44
C TYR A 972 3.36 11.70 37.82
N ALA A 973 2.04 11.52 37.82
CA ALA A 973 1.27 11.28 39.04
C ALA A 973 1.64 9.96 39.73
N MET A 974 1.74 8.87 38.96
CA MET A 974 1.95 7.53 39.53
C MET A 974 3.41 7.25 39.93
N ILE A 975 4.38 7.81 39.20
CA ILE A 975 5.79 7.72 39.60
C ILE A 975 6.07 8.56 40.85
N GLY A 976 5.26 9.59 41.11
CA GLY A 976 5.40 10.45 42.29
C GLY A 976 6.52 11.46 42.15
N PHE A 977 6.65 12.09 40.98
CA PHE A 977 7.54 13.25 40.83
C PHE A 977 7.00 14.46 41.61
N GLU A 978 7.88 15.41 41.92
CA GLU A 978 7.53 16.59 42.70
C GLU A 978 6.52 17.48 41.95
N TRP A 979 5.35 17.73 42.56
CA TRP A 979 4.29 18.52 41.94
C TRP A 979 4.55 20.03 42.03
N THR A 980 5.44 20.52 41.18
CA THR A 980 5.59 21.95 40.88
C THR A 980 5.22 22.21 39.42
N ALA A 981 4.56 23.35 39.15
CA ALA A 981 4.14 23.69 37.79
C ALA A 981 5.33 23.71 36.83
N ALA A 982 6.48 24.26 37.25
CA ALA A 982 7.70 24.31 36.45
C ALA A 982 8.21 22.90 36.07
N LYS A 983 8.39 21.99 37.04
CA LYS A 983 8.91 20.63 36.78
C LYS A 983 7.96 19.81 35.91
N PHE A 984 6.64 19.97 36.10
CA PHE A 984 5.63 19.31 35.27
C PHE A 984 5.64 19.80 33.82
N PHE A 985 5.65 21.11 33.59
CA PHE A 985 5.69 21.66 32.23
C PHE A 985 7.02 21.34 31.51
N TRP A 986 8.14 21.30 32.22
CA TRP A 986 9.40 20.82 31.66
C TRP A 986 9.32 19.35 31.25
N TYR A 987 8.77 18.49 32.10
CA TYR A 987 8.56 17.08 31.78
C TYR A 987 7.66 16.91 30.54
N LEU A 988 6.53 17.62 30.49
CA LEU A 988 5.61 17.61 29.35
C LEU A 988 6.29 18.12 28.07
N PHE A 989 7.08 19.19 28.15
CA PHE A 989 7.83 19.75 27.03
C PHE A 989 8.79 18.71 26.43
N PHE A 990 9.63 18.09 27.27
CA PHE A 990 10.58 17.09 26.78
C PHE A 990 9.89 15.86 26.22
N MET A 991 8.82 15.36 26.87
CA MET A 991 8.05 14.23 26.34
C MET A 991 7.36 14.58 25.01
N PHE A 992 6.75 15.76 24.89
CA PHE A 992 6.08 16.20 23.67
C PHE A 992 7.04 16.27 22.48
N PHE A 993 8.14 17.03 22.59
CA PHE A 993 9.10 17.17 21.49
C PHE A 993 9.82 15.85 21.19
N THR A 994 9.97 14.97 22.18
CA THR A 994 10.51 13.63 21.97
C THR A 994 9.63 12.79 21.07
N LEU A 995 8.36 12.66 21.41
CA LEU A 995 7.41 11.93 20.58
C LEU A 995 7.26 12.57 19.20
N LEU A 996 7.38 13.89 19.12
CA LEU A 996 7.33 14.64 17.87
C LEU A 996 8.52 14.35 16.95
N TYR A 997 9.76 14.48 17.43
CA TYR A 997 10.94 14.19 16.59
C TYR A 997 10.99 12.72 16.19
N PHE A 998 10.55 11.78 17.04
CA PHE A 998 10.48 10.37 16.67
C PHE A 998 9.45 10.12 15.56
N THR A 999 8.29 10.75 15.65
CA THR A 999 7.26 10.67 14.59
C THR A 999 7.82 11.22 13.27
N PHE A 1000 8.47 12.38 13.32
CA PHE A 1000 9.07 13.01 12.13
C PHE A 1000 10.23 12.20 11.55
N TYR A 1001 11.02 11.54 12.41
CA TYR A 1001 12.05 10.60 11.97
C TYR A 1001 11.45 9.41 11.21
N GLY A 1002 10.31 8.87 11.68
CA GLY A 1002 9.58 7.82 10.96
C GLY A 1002 9.06 8.27 9.59
N MET A 1003 8.58 9.52 9.47
CA MET A 1003 8.19 10.08 8.18
C MET A 1003 9.40 10.28 7.26
N MET A 1004 10.48 10.82 7.80
CA MET A 1004 11.74 11.06 7.10
C MET A 1004 12.32 9.76 6.54
N SER A 1005 12.29 8.66 7.30
CA SER A 1005 12.83 7.37 6.84
C SER A 1005 12.07 6.81 5.64
N VAL A 1006 10.75 6.99 5.57
CA VAL A 1006 9.95 6.63 4.37
C VAL A 1006 10.26 7.55 3.20
N ALA A 1007 10.52 8.83 3.44
CA ALA A 1007 10.86 9.77 2.37
C ALA A 1007 12.25 9.51 1.75
N PHE A 1008 13.19 8.89 2.48
CA PHE A 1008 14.52 8.53 1.96
C PHE A 1008 14.61 7.14 1.32
N THR A 1009 13.59 6.30 1.49
CA THR A 1009 13.68 4.90 1.09
C THR A 1009 12.60 4.57 0.06
N PRO A 1010 12.88 3.69 -0.91
CA PRO A 1010 11.90 3.34 -1.93
C PRO A 1010 10.70 2.59 -1.35
N ASN A 1011 10.90 1.85 -0.25
CA ASN A 1011 9.87 1.05 0.40
C ASN A 1011 9.94 1.22 1.92
N HIS A 1012 8.77 1.21 2.59
CA HIS A 1012 8.63 1.22 4.04
C HIS A 1012 9.37 0.07 4.75
N HIS A 1013 9.59 -1.07 4.09
CA HIS A 1013 10.39 -2.17 4.67
C HIS A 1013 11.85 -1.78 4.88
N ILE A 1014 12.46 -1.15 3.88
CA ILE A 1014 13.81 -0.61 4.00
C ILE A 1014 13.80 0.52 5.04
N ALA A 1015 12.77 1.37 5.04
CA ALA A 1015 12.60 2.42 6.06
C ALA A 1015 12.67 1.85 7.49
N SER A 1016 11.94 0.76 7.75
CA SER A 1016 11.89 0.10 9.05
C SER A 1016 13.26 -0.47 9.48
N ILE A 1017 13.96 -1.16 8.57
CA ILE A 1017 15.28 -1.75 8.85
C ILE A 1017 16.34 -0.65 9.09
N VAL A 1018 16.37 0.38 8.25
CA VAL A 1018 17.26 1.54 8.43
C VAL A 1018 16.93 2.25 9.75
N SER A 1019 15.65 2.45 10.05
CA SER A 1019 15.21 3.07 11.30
C SER A 1019 15.68 2.30 12.53
N ALA A 1020 15.54 0.96 12.52
CA ALA A 1020 15.98 0.08 13.60
C ALA A 1020 17.50 0.20 13.87
N SER A 1021 18.30 0.42 12.83
CA SER A 1021 19.74 0.64 12.95
C SER A 1021 20.06 1.87 13.81
N PHE A 1022 19.45 3.01 13.47
CA PHE A 1022 19.65 4.25 14.21
C PHE A 1022 19.09 4.19 15.64
N TYR A 1023 17.97 3.48 15.88
CA TYR A 1023 17.49 3.27 17.25
C TYR A 1023 18.54 2.59 18.11
N GLY A 1024 19.23 1.59 17.56
CA GLY A 1024 20.32 0.91 18.25
C GLY A 1024 21.49 1.85 18.58
N ILE A 1025 21.85 2.75 17.65
CA ILE A 1025 22.91 3.73 17.89
C ILE A 1025 22.46 4.77 18.92
N TRP A 1026 21.25 5.32 18.80
CA TRP A 1026 20.69 6.27 19.78
C TRP A 1026 20.56 5.65 21.17
N ASN A 1027 20.24 4.36 21.23
CA ASN A 1027 20.20 3.62 22.48
C ASN A 1027 21.57 3.61 23.17
N LEU A 1028 22.62 3.26 22.43
CA LEU A 1028 23.99 3.19 22.95
C LEU A 1028 24.50 4.54 23.46
N PHE A 1029 24.20 5.60 22.72
CA PHE A 1029 24.64 6.97 23.02
C PHE A 1029 23.64 7.79 23.84
N SER A 1030 22.58 7.17 24.34
CA SER A 1030 21.52 7.82 25.14
C SER A 1030 22.04 8.43 26.46
N GLY A 1031 23.20 8.00 26.94
CA GLY A 1031 23.76 8.43 28.22
C GLY A 1031 23.34 7.59 29.43
N PHE A 1032 22.40 6.63 29.25
CA PHE A 1032 21.99 5.69 30.30
C PHE A 1032 22.90 4.46 30.37
N ILE A 1033 23.14 3.79 29.23
CA ILE A 1033 23.99 2.59 29.15
C ILE A 1033 25.46 2.96 29.44
N VAL A 1034 25.94 4.03 28.81
CA VAL A 1034 27.28 4.60 29.04
C VAL A 1034 27.13 6.09 29.30
N PRO A 1035 27.52 6.57 30.50
CA PRO A 1035 27.51 7.99 30.82
C PRO A 1035 28.48 8.76 29.92
N ARG A 1036 28.13 10.01 29.55
CA ARG A 1036 28.94 10.86 28.67
C ARG A 1036 30.40 10.98 29.10
N THR A 1037 30.65 11.04 30.41
CA THR A 1037 31.99 11.18 31.01
C THR A 1037 32.90 9.99 30.70
N ARG A 1038 32.32 8.78 30.61
CA ARG A 1038 33.01 7.52 30.33
C ARG A 1038 33.07 7.18 28.83
N ILE A 1039 32.34 7.89 27.97
CA ILE A 1039 32.47 7.75 26.50
C ILE A 1039 33.86 8.21 26.05
N PRO A 1040 34.60 7.40 25.26
CA PRO A 1040 35.90 7.79 24.72
C PRO A 1040 35.84 9.08 23.90
N ILE A 1041 36.92 9.88 23.95
CA ILE A 1041 36.95 11.24 23.38
C ILE A 1041 36.54 11.27 21.89
N TRP A 1042 36.99 10.29 21.10
CA TRP A 1042 36.67 10.19 19.67
C TRP A 1042 35.19 9.91 19.36
N TRP A 1043 34.41 9.43 20.33
CA TRP A 1043 32.97 9.17 20.18
C TRP A 1043 32.07 10.19 20.88
N ARG A 1044 32.64 11.13 21.66
CA ARG A 1044 31.86 12.13 22.41
C ARG A 1044 31.07 13.08 21.52
N TRP A 1045 31.48 13.31 20.26
CA TRP A 1045 30.73 14.14 19.31
C TRP A 1045 29.35 13.55 19.01
N TYR A 1046 29.25 12.22 18.90
CA TYR A 1046 27.99 11.56 18.55
C TYR A 1046 26.97 11.62 19.69
N TYR A 1047 27.44 11.62 20.95
CA TYR A 1047 26.56 11.89 22.09
C TYR A 1047 25.80 13.22 21.90
N TRP A 1048 26.47 14.27 21.40
CA TRP A 1048 25.85 15.56 21.12
C TRP A 1048 25.00 15.56 19.83
N ALA A 1049 25.24 14.65 18.90
CA ALA A 1049 24.39 14.45 17.72
C ALA A 1049 23.15 13.56 18.01
N CYS A 1050 23.13 12.85 19.13
CA CYS A 1050 22.08 11.91 19.49
C CYS A 1050 20.86 12.62 20.12
N PRO A 1051 19.66 12.60 19.50
CA PRO A 1051 18.49 13.29 20.05
C PRO A 1051 18.04 12.73 21.41
N VAL A 1052 18.11 11.40 21.58
CA VAL A 1052 17.71 10.72 22.82
C VAL A 1052 18.59 11.14 24.01
N ALA A 1053 19.87 11.43 23.77
CA ALA A 1053 20.80 11.89 24.81
C ALA A 1053 20.36 13.24 25.40
N TRP A 1054 19.91 14.16 24.55
CA TRP A 1054 19.40 15.46 24.96
C TRP A 1054 18.06 15.37 25.68
N THR A 1055 17.16 14.51 25.22
CA THR A 1055 15.90 14.24 25.93
C THR A 1055 16.16 13.75 27.34
N LEU A 1056 17.06 12.77 27.51
CA LEU A 1056 17.34 12.22 28.85
C LEU A 1056 18.08 13.20 29.74
N TYR A 1057 18.99 14.00 29.19
CA TYR A 1057 19.59 15.12 29.90
C TYR A 1057 18.49 16.04 30.44
N GLY A 1058 17.56 16.48 29.58
CA GLY A 1058 16.50 17.40 29.93
C GLY A 1058 15.53 16.84 30.98
N LEU A 1059 15.08 15.61 30.80
CA LEU A 1059 14.18 14.93 31.74
C LEU A 1059 14.84 14.78 33.12
N VAL A 1060 16.07 14.26 33.20
CA VAL A 1060 16.74 14.03 34.49
C VAL A 1060 17.05 15.35 35.20
N VAL A 1061 17.57 16.34 34.48
CA VAL A 1061 17.96 17.64 35.07
C VAL A 1061 16.75 18.46 35.50
N SER A 1062 15.62 18.36 34.77
CA SER A 1062 14.40 19.06 35.15
C SER A 1062 13.78 18.53 36.44
N GLN A 1063 13.95 17.23 36.74
CA GLN A 1063 13.35 16.61 37.94
C GLN A 1063 14.28 16.61 39.15
N PHE A 1064 15.57 16.34 38.94
CA PHE A 1064 16.54 16.08 40.01
C PHE A 1064 17.73 17.05 40.05
N GLY A 1065 17.89 17.93 39.06
CA GLY A 1065 19.09 18.76 38.90
C GLY A 1065 19.23 19.88 39.93
N ASP A 1066 18.16 20.22 40.65
CA ASP A 1066 18.08 21.26 41.68
C ASP A 1066 18.11 20.69 43.11
N ILE A 1067 18.16 19.36 43.27
CA ILE A 1067 18.11 18.67 44.56
C ILE A 1067 19.51 18.62 45.20
N LYS A 1068 19.59 19.08 46.45
CA LYS A 1068 20.84 19.16 47.24
C LYS A 1068 20.92 18.18 48.41
N ASP A 1069 20.08 17.15 48.40
CA ASP A 1069 20.11 16.08 49.41
C ASP A 1069 21.41 15.26 49.30
N GLU A 1070 21.94 14.80 50.45
CA GLU A 1070 23.13 13.95 50.51
C GLU A 1070 22.83 12.47 50.18
N LEU A 1071 23.71 11.84 49.41
CA LEU A 1071 23.62 10.43 49.04
C LEU A 1071 24.22 9.51 50.11
N VAL A 1072 23.42 8.53 50.57
CA VAL A 1072 23.80 7.61 51.67
C VAL A 1072 24.82 6.57 51.22
N ASP A 1073 24.78 6.17 49.94
CA ASP A 1073 25.57 5.07 49.39
C ASP A 1073 26.77 5.57 48.54
N SER A 1074 27.13 6.86 48.63
CA SER A 1074 28.28 7.39 47.89
C SER A 1074 29.61 7.00 48.54
N GLU A 1075 30.59 6.63 47.71
CA GLU A 1075 31.99 6.48 48.14
C GLU A 1075 32.62 7.82 48.55
N ILE A 1076 31.98 8.95 48.20
CA ILE A 1076 32.40 10.31 48.55
C ILE A 1076 31.49 10.82 49.69
N LEU A 1077 32.08 11.11 50.85
CA LEU A 1077 31.37 11.63 52.02
C LEU A 1077 30.71 12.99 51.69
N GLY A 1078 29.40 13.12 51.92
CA GLY A 1078 28.65 14.37 51.73
C GLY A 1078 28.34 14.75 50.27
N GLU A 1079 28.46 13.82 49.31
CA GLU A 1079 28.10 14.10 47.91
C GLU A 1079 26.59 14.33 47.76
N THR A 1080 26.21 15.48 47.20
CA THR A 1080 24.82 15.84 46.92
C THR A 1080 24.32 15.23 45.60
N VAL A 1081 22.99 15.09 45.44
CA VAL A 1081 22.38 14.62 44.18
C VAL A 1081 22.84 15.46 42.97
N GLU A 1082 22.84 16.79 43.08
CA GLU A 1082 23.34 17.72 42.05
C GLU A 1082 24.81 17.41 41.67
N GLN A 1083 25.69 17.25 42.66
CA GLN A 1083 27.11 16.97 42.44
C GLN A 1083 27.31 15.60 41.77
N TYR A 1084 26.54 14.58 42.16
CA TYR A 1084 26.57 13.26 41.54
C TYR A 1084 26.15 13.30 40.07
N LEU A 1085 25.04 13.98 39.73
CA LEU A 1085 24.59 14.14 38.35
C LEU A 1085 25.64 14.85 37.48
N LYS A 1086 26.35 15.83 38.05
CA LYS A 1086 27.43 16.56 37.38
C LYS A 1086 28.70 15.73 37.22
N ARG A 1087 29.10 14.95 38.23
CA ARG A 1087 30.31 14.11 38.20
C ARG A 1087 30.13 12.89 37.31
N TYR A 1088 29.05 12.13 37.50
CA TYR A 1088 28.85 10.84 36.83
C TYR A 1088 28.29 11.03 35.42
N PHE A 1089 27.17 11.73 35.27
CA PHE A 1089 26.52 11.93 33.95
C PHE A 1089 27.04 13.15 33.19
N GLY A 1090 27.58 14.15 33.90
CA GLY A 1090 28.01 15.40 33.28
C GLY A 1090 26.88 16.41 33.06
N PHE A 1091 25.79 16.25 33.80
CA PHE A 1091 24.58 17.06 33.70
C PHE A 1091 24.70 18.33 34.56
N LYS A 1092 24.16 19.45 34.06
CA LYS A 1092 24.21 20.78 34.69
C LYS A 1092 22.84 21.42 34.61
N HIS A 1093 22.32 21.90 35.73
CA HIS A 1093 20.99 22.53 35.78
C HIS A 1093 20.90 23.82 34.97
N ASP A 1094 21.93 24.67 35.03
CA ASP A 1094 22.00 25.93 34.27
C ASP A 1094 21.93 25.75 32.75
N PHE A 1095 22.18 24.54 32.24
CA PHE A 1095 22.18 24.23 30.81
C PHE A 1095 20.81 23.79 30.28
N LEU A 1096 19.78 23.71 31.14
CA LEU A 1096 18.45 23.19 30.79
C LEU A 1096 17.78 23.93 29.62
N GLY A 1097 17.88 25.26 29.58
CA GLY A 1097 17.30 26.06 28.49
C GLY A 1097 17.92 25.75 27.12
N VAL A 1098 19.23 25.51 27.06
CA VAL A 1098 19.93 25.13 25.82
C VAL A 1098 19.48 23.73 25.38
N VAL A 1099 19.38 22.79 26.32
CA VAL A 1099 18.91 21.43 26.07
C VAL A 1099 17.50 21.44 25.45
N ALA A 1100 16.62 22.30 25.96
CA ALA A 1100 15.26 22.46 25.43
C ALA A 1100 15.23 22.93 23.96
N VAL A 1101 16.04 23.95 23.63
CA VAL A 1101 16.16 24.46 22.26
C VAL A 1101 16.70 23.40 21.31
N VAL A 1102 17.69 22.60 21.74
CA VAL A 1102 18.27 21.54 20.91
C VAL A 1102 17.26 20.42 20.62
N VAL A 1103 16.48 19.99 21.63
CA VAL A 1103 15.44 18.94 21.45
C VAL A 1103 14.36 19.42 20.47
N ALA A 1104 13.91 20.67 20.57
CA ALA A 1104 12.98 21.25 19.60
C ALA A 1104 13.62 21.37 18.19
N GLY A 1105 14.92 21.71 18.13
CA GLY A 1105 15.69 21.77 16.90
C GLY A 1105 15.72 20.44 16.13
N PHE A 1106 15.83 19.29 16.81
CA PHE A 1106 15.76 17.98 16.15
C PHE A 1106 14.40 17.72 15.51
N ALA A 1107 13.29 18.13 16.13
CA ALA A 1107 11.98 18.01 15.52
C ALA A 1107 11.89 18.86 14.24
N VAL A 1108 12.34 20.12 14.28
CA VAL A 1108 12.38 20.98 13.09
C VAL A 1108 13.28 20.40 12.00
N LEU A 1109 14.45 19.88 12.37
CA LEU A 1109 15.40 19.27 11.45
C LEU A 1109 14.78 18.07 10.71
N PHE A 1110 14.19 17.10 11.42
CA PHE A 1110 13.58 15.94 10.78
C PHE A 1110 12.36 16.30 9.93
N ALA A 1111 11.55 17.29 10.35
CA ALA A 1111 10.45 17.81 9.52
C ALA A 1111 10.96 18.47 8.23
N PHE A 1112 12.03 19.27 8.32
CA PHE A 1112 12.67 19.89 7.16
C PHE A 1112 13.23 18.85 6.20
N ILE A 1113 13.95 17.85 6.74
CA ILE A 1113 14.54 16.79 5.92
C ILE A 1113 13.42 15.97 5.25
N PHE A 1114 12.32 15.66 5.94
CA PHE A 1114 11.16 15.01 5.34
C PHE A 1114 10.61 15.82 4.16
N ALA A 1115 10.39 17.13 4.34
CA ALA A 1115 9.90 18.02 3.29
C ALA A 1115 10.86 18.12 2.09
N PHE A 1116 12.16 18.20 2.35
CA PHE A 1116 13.20 18.21 1.34
C PHE A 1116 13.24 16.88 0.56
N SER A 1117 13.24 15.75 1.27
CA SER A 1117 13.31 14.42 0.67
C SER A 1117 12.11 14.11 -0.21
N ILE A 1118 10.89 14.45 0.20
CA ILE A 1118 9.68 14.29 -0.63
C ILE A 1118 9.72 15.18 -1.89
N LYS A 1119 10.38 16.34 -1.81
CA LYS A 1119 10.54 17.23 -2.97
C LYS A 1119 11.55 16.67 -3.99
N VAL A 1120 12.70 16.20 -3.50
CA VAL A 1120 13.87 15.83 -4.31
C VAL A 1120 13.81 14.38 -4.79
N PHE A 1121 13.52 13.43 -3.90
CA PHE A 1121 13.49 12.01 -4.26
C PHE A 1121 12.14 11.65 -4.86
N ASN A 1122 12.19 11.04 -6.05
CA ASN A 1122 11.05 10.38 -6.66
C ASN A 1122 11.39 8.92 -6.92
N PHE A 1123 10.83 8.03 -6.10
CA PHE A 1123 11.05 6.58 -6.25
C PHE A 1123 10.14 5.95 -7.31
N GLN A 1124 9.19 6.69 -7.87
CA GLN A 1124 8.38 6.22 -8.98
C GLN A 1124 9.19 6.35 -10.28
N ARG A 1125 9.79 5.25 -10.74
CA ARG A 1125 10.40 5.16 -12.07
C ARG A 1125 9.31 4.81 -13.10
N ARG A 1126 9.04 5.71 -14.05
CA ARG A 1126 8.03 5.56 -15.13
C ARG A 1126 8.67 5.58 -16.51
#